data_AF-A0A1F5KKL2-F1
#
_entry.id   AF-A0A1F5KKL2-F1
#
_cell.length_a   1.000
_cell.length_b   1.000
_cell.length_c   1.000
_cell.angle_alpha   90.00
_cell.angle_beta   90.00
_cell.angle_gamma   90.00
#
_symmetry.space_group_name_H-M   'P 1'
#
loop_
_entity.id
_entity.type
_entity.pdbx_description
1 polymer ?
#
loop_
_entity_poly.entity_id
_entity_poly.type
_entity_poly.pdbx_seq_one_letter_code
_entity_poly.pdbx_strand_id
1 'polypeptide(L)'
;MYKLLIICAVFLFEVFFPVKALAYSSPAFVTVVNPIRGDEFWDLSDQTPADSVNRQFEILKNYQLPATWLLRFDALANKEIVALLKRAPSNQEKGLFLEVTPSLAEAANVTYHKSSSWHQAGSALLTGYSTAERKLLVQTLFEKFKDIFGYYPTSVGAWWIDSFSLKLMTEEYHVNAGLIVADQYSTDDYQIWGQYWATPYYPYKTNALIPARDEAGKIPVVLMQWASRDPVNGYGKAVEESTYSVQPNDYIDYHQLDINYFNRLVDTYLSQKNNQFNQLTVGLENSYSWSKYGAEYERQLAALKTKQSSGLQVTTMSQFVNWYSRQFPGVSPSQLIIADNPLGGEDQTIWFQNPYYRIGIFKDSAGLSIRDIRQYRDGDQEVCLQESCEHVYFATSTTRVLDQVTFGKQWQLSEGKINNFKVSKNGLNVLITLTNQANQSHNLTLLPRDIKFDNNTYTIDSAILTAQRQGVTRNLAPLFPSSISWQARPLIIARDLTIFMLFLVALIIIPGALVITQIQKPDTFIGWIFLSTVYGLIQFVVLSYISGFFGVYLFAPVVCGVATFLYILKKAYKNIPRPKFTPRALILSAIVGLGIVFQVLPVVMSGSHFNYGDGFWGPNAHDGIWHLSLVNSLLLGLPPNNPTLSGVQLINYHYLYDLLLATTHLLTGVATSDLLFRFYPVIFSLLLGIGSLSLVQLISPDKLERRNFQTNVFVLFFVYFSGSFGWIVEFLREGHFGGESTFWANQPVSLNLNPPFAISLLVCILFFHLLFSERRSWKSMLILALVNASLLGFKAYAFLLTSTALLVFSLWELLKNKKPALLAGLLTSGGLALGLYLPNFKAAGVFMFQPFWLVHGMIDFPDRVGWAKLASARETYFQTSNWFKYLLAEAVSLMIFLAGNLGVRVIGLLVLFQKRTWRNTNMVILLVFTLVSFVLPLLFVQQGNSWNVIQFFYYGMYIAAVLTGILLGSLVRFKFKALASLVIVALILMAPINSLVTATSYLVSRPHTFISIDELAALQFLQDQPSGVVLTVPYSKNTKNDFLEPRPLYAYETTAYVSAYSKHPTFLEDEIQQEILGTDYMKRRVEANEFLQSKGLRGADMLRANSIRYIYLQKHYNLSIEESSSVKNIFENGEVVIYQVN
;
A
#
# COMPACT_ATOMS: atom_id res chain seq x y z
N MET A 1 -18.42 -42.30 66.05
CA MET A 1 -19.46 -41.63 65.25
C MET A 1 -19.37 -40.10 65.28
N TYR A 2 -19.20 -39.46 66.46
CA TYR A 2 -19.15 -37.99 66.58
C TYR A 2 -17.97 -37.30 65.85
N LYS A 3 -16.78 -37.93 65.81
CA LYS A 3 -15.61 -37.38 65.09
C LYS A 3 -15.72 -37.49 63.56
N LEU A 4 -16.49 -38.44 63.03
CA LEU A 4 -16.70 -38.58 61.58
C LEU A 4 -17.74 -37.57 61.07
N LEU A 5 -18.75 -37.25 61.89
CA LEU A 5 -19.75 -36.21 61.61
C LEU A 5 -19.16 -34.79 61.59
N ILE A 6 -18.16 -34.49 62.44
CA ILE A 6 -17.48 -33.18 62.43
C ILE A 6 -16.56 -33.06 61.21
N ILE A 7 -15.88 -34.13 60.80
CA ILE A 7 -15.03 -34.11 59.60
C ILE A 7 -15.88 -34.02 58.32
N CYS A 8 -17.03 -34.71 58.27
CA CYS A 8 -17.98 -34.55 57.16
C CYS A 8 -18.67 -33.17 57.16
N ALA A 9 -18.92 -32.56 58.33
CA ALA A 9 -19.49 -31.21 58.39
C ALA A 9 -18.48 -30.12 57.96
N VAL A 10 -17.19 -30.29 58.26
CA VAL A 10 -16.13 -29.38 57.79
C VAL A 10 -15.88 -29.56 56.29
N PHE A 11 -15.95 -30.80 55.76
CA PHE A 11 -15.88 -31.03 54.31
C PHE A 11 -17.12 -30.55 53.55
N LEU A 12 -18.32 -30.60 54.15
CA LEU A 12 -19.54 -30.05 53.56
C LEU A 12 -19.59 -28.51 53.62
N PHE A 13 -18.91 -27.87 54.58
CA PHE A 13 -18.82 -26.41 54.64
C PHE A 13 -17.95 -25.83 53.52
N GLU A 14 -16.89 -26.52 53.09
CA GLU A 14 -16.07 -26.09 51.95
C GLU A 14 -16.69 -26.39 50.57
N VAL A 15 -17.62 -27.36 50.48
CA VAL A 15 -18.28 -27.69 49.21
C VAL A 15 -19.52 -26.82 48.93
N PHE A 16 -20.19 -26.30 49.97
CA PHE A 16 -21.39 -25.47 49.81
C PHE A 16 -21.18 -23.96 50.01
N PHE A 17 -20.04 -23.54 50.53
CA PHE A 17 -19.65 -22.14 50.59
C PHE A 17 -18.29 -21.94 49.91
N PRO A 18 -18.25 -21.81 48.57
CA PRO A 18 -17.06 -21.22 47.96
C PRO A 18 -16.89 -19.86 48.61
N VAL A 19 -15.81 -19.70 49.40
CA VAL A 19 -15.32 -18.39 49.78
C VAL A 19 -15.05 -17.70 48.45
N LYS A 20 -15.99 -16.86 48.00
CA LYS A 20 -15.70 -15.87 46.98
C LYS A 20 -14.59 -15.05 47.58
N ALA A 21 -13.35 -15.35 47.19
CA ALA A 21 -12.27 -14.39 47.31
C ALA A 21 -12.85 -13.09 46.74
N LEU A 22 -13.10 -12.12 47.61
CA LEU A 22 -13.47 -10.78 47.20
C LEU A 22 -12.31 -10.31 46.36
N ALA A 23 -12.45 -10.43 45.04
CA ALA A 23 -11.51 -9.84 44.10
C ALA A 23 -11.50 -8.36 44.43
N TYR A 24 -10.38 -7.89 44.99
CA TYR A 24 -10.18 -6.49 45.31
C TYR A 24 -10.15 -5.73 43.98
N SER A 25 -11.29 -5.19 43.55
CA SER A 25 -11.37 -4.37 42.36
C SER A 25 -10.66 -3.05 42.63
N SER A 26 -9.72 -2.68 41.78
CA SER A 26 -9.03 -1.40 41.87
C SER A 26 -10.04 -0.25 41.88
N PRO A 27 -9.88 0.74 42.77
CA PRO A 27 -10.78 1.89 42.81
C PRO A 27 -10.75 2.62 41.47
N ALA A 28 -11.94 2.90 40.93
CA ALA A 28 -12.13 3.61 39.67
C ALA A 28 -12.70 5.01 39.94
N PHE A 29 -12.07 6.02 39.33
CA PHE A 29 -12.40 7.42 39.49
C PHE A 29 -12.73 8.06 38.15
N VAL A 30 -13.81 8.85 38.09
CA VAL A 30 -14.05 9.79 36.99
C VAL A 30 -14.06 11.20 37.54
N THR A 31 -13.22 12.05 36.98
CA THR A 31 -13.14 13.47 37.34
C THR A 31 -13.89 14.28 36.32
N VAL A 32 -14.99 14.93 36.74
CA VAL A 32 -15.76 15.80 35.85
C VAL A 32 -15.20 17.22 35.91
N VAL A 33 -14.78 17.76 34.77
CA VAL A 33 -14.17 19.10 34.69
C VAL A 33 -14.77 19.88 33.53
N ASN A 34 -15.19 21.12 33.76
CA ASN A 34 -15.75 22.01 32.75
C ASN A 34 -14.94 23.30 32.70
N PRO A 35 -14.06 23.47 31.70
CA PRO A 35 -13.40 24.75 31.43
C PRO A 35 -14.40 25.80 30.96
N ILE A 36 -14.28 27.02 31.49
CA ILE A 36 -15.17 28.15 31.23
C ILE A 36 -14.37 29.33 30.68
N ARG A 37 -14.68 29.71 29.44
CA ARG A 37 -14.25 30.95 28.77
C ARG A 37 -15.32 32.04 28.95
N GLY A 38 -14.91 33.30 29.00
CA GLY A 38 -15.80 34.47 29.13
C GLY A 38 -16.06 35.14 27.78
N ASP A 39 -16.32 36.45 27.82
CA ASP A 39 -16.73 37.23 26.65
C ASP A 39 -15.57 37.49 25.66
N GLU A 40 -14.31 37.33 26.08
CA GLU A 40 -13.16 37.54 25.20
C GLU A 40 -13.04 36.43 24.16
N PHE A 41 -12.86 36.77 22.88
CA PHE A 41 -12.83 35.82 21.76
C PHE A 41 -14.10 34.98 21.56
N TRP A 42 -15.22 35.36 22.17
CA TRP A 42 -16.49 34.63 22.01
C TRP A 42 -17.08 34.87 20.61
N ASP A 43 -17.34 33.80 19.86
CA ASP A 43 -17.76 33.86 18.45
C ASP A 43 -19.10 33.15 18.15
N LEU A 44 -19.73 32.51 19.15
CA LEU A 44 -21.04 31.87 19.00
C LEU A 44 -22.17 32.91 19.06
N SER A 45 -22.91 33.06 17.96
CA SER A 45 -23.98 34.06 17.85
C SER A 45 -25.30 33.65 18.52
N ASP A 46 -25.51 32.35 18.75
CA ASP A 46 -26.76 31.76 19.25
C ASP A 46 -26.75 31.48 20.76
N GLN A 47 -25.62 31.71 21.44
CA GLN A 47 -25.46 31.53 22.88
C GLN A 47 -24.45 32.51 23.47
N THR A 48 -24.66 32.90 24.71
CA THR A 48 -23.70 33.66 25.52
C THR A 48 -22.76 32.72 26.28
N PRO A 49 -21.63 33.20 26.83
CA PRO A 49 -20.75 32.40 27.68
C PRO A 49 -21.46 31.71 28.86
N ALA A 50 -22.49 32.34 29.41
CA ALA A 50 -23.22 31.83 30.57
C ALA A 50 -24.24 30.72 30.22
N ASP A 51 -24.78 30.70 29.00
CA ASP A 51 -25.86 29.79 28.61
C ASP A 51 -25.48 28.31 28.75
N SER A 52 -24.32 27.92 28.21
CA SER A 52 -23.81 26.54 28.31
C SER A 52 -23.50 26.18 29.76
N VAL A 53 -22.86 27.09 30.51
CA VAL A 53 -22.52 26.90 31.93
C VAL A 53 -23.78 26.66 32.78
N ASN A 54 -24.82 27.48 32.61
CA ASN A 54 -26.10 27.34 33.31
C ASN A 54 -26.72 25.95 33.06
N ARG A 55 -26.71 25.47 31.81
CA ARG A 55 -27.31 24.18 31.45
C ARG A 55 -26.48 23.00 31.92
N GLN A 56 -25.16 23.05 31.79
CA GLN A 56 -24.24 22.06 32.37
C GLN A 56 -24.43 21.96 33.89
N PHE A 57 -24.58 23.10 34.55
CA PHE A 57 -24.78 23.18 36.00
C PHE A 57 -26.09 22.53 36.43
N GLU A 58 -27.20 22.83 35.75
CA GLU A 58 -28.49 22.20 36.07
C GLU A 58 -28.46 20.68 35.84
N ILE A 59 -27.81 20.19 34.78
CA ILE A 59 -27.66 18.74 34.56
C ILE A 59 -26.86 18.09 35.71
N LEU A 60 -25.72 18.67 36.08
CA LEU A 60 -24.87 18.15 37.16
C LEU A 60 -25.58 18.15 38.51
N LYS A 61 -26.35 19.21 38.79
CA LYS A 61 -27.19 19.34 39.97
C LYS A 61 -28.31 18.29 39.98
N ASN A 62 -28.96 18.05 38.84
CA ASN A 62 -30.01 17.03 38.70
C ASN A 62 -29.49 15.62 38.98
N TYR A 63 -28.30 15.28 38.46
CA TYR A 63 -27.66 13.99 38.74
C TYR A 63 -26.90 13.93 40.07
N GLN A 64 -26.81 15.06 40.79
CA GLN A 64 -26.03 15.22 42.02
C GLN A 64 -24.57 14.78 41.87
N LEU A 65 -23.95 15.09 40.72
CA LEU A 65 -22.57 14.73 40.43
C LEU A 65 -21.61 15.85 40.85
N PRO A 66 -20.48 15.53 41.50
CA PRO A 66 -19.43 16.51 41.75
C PRO A 66 -18.75 16.90 40.44
N ALA A 67 -18.34 18.17 40.32
CA ALA A 67 -17.62 18.67 39.15
C ALA A 67 -16.68 19.82 39.53
N THR A 68 -15.69 20.07 38.66
CA THR A 68 -14.75 21.18 38.77
C THR A 68 -14.98 22.17 37.66
N TRP A 69 -15.12 23.45 37.99
CA TRP A 69 -15.29 24.54 37.05
C TRP A 69 -13.99 25.33 36.97
N LEU A 70 -13.32 25.31 35.83
CA LEU A 70 -12.05 26.03 35.64
C LEU A 70 -12.33 27.34 34.91
N LEU A 71 -12.19 28.48 35.61
CA LEU A 71 -12.55 29.79 35.06
C LEU A 71 -11.36 30.50 34.43
N ARG A 72 -11.50 30.93 33.18
CA ARG A 72 -10.58 31.88 32.54
C ARG A 72 -10.76 33.29 33.12
N PHE A 73 -9.77 34.15 32.97
CA PHE A 73 -9.76 35.50 33.57
C PHE A 73 -11.01 36.34 33.23
N ASP A 74 -11.42 36.37 31.97
CA ASP A 74 -12.61 37.06 31.49
C ASP A 74 -13.92 36.42 32.00
N ALA A 75 -13.95 35.12 32.25
CA ALA A 75 -15.09 34.46 32.90
C ALA A 75 -15.26 34.91 34.37
N LEU A 76 -14.17 35.30 35.06
CA LEU A 76 -14.22 35.90 36.39
C LEU A 76 -14.83 37.32 36.38
N ALA A 77 -14.87 37.99 35.22
CA ALA A 77 -15.54 39.28 35.06
C ALA A 77 -17.04 39.14 34.72
N ASN A 78 -17.46 37.96 34.23
CA ASN A 78 -18.85 37.72 33.85
C ASN A 78 -19.76 37.55 35.09
N LYS A 79 -20.65 38.52 35.31
CA LYS A 79 -21.51 38.59 36.50
C LYS A 79 -22.45 37.40 36.64
N GLU A 80 -22.94 36.85 35.54
CA GLU A 80 -23.89 35.75 35.55
C GLU A 80 -23.22 34.44 35.96
N ILE A 81 -22.09 34.11 35.34
CA ILE A 81 -21.27 32.93 35.68
C ILE A 81 -20.84 32.99 37.16
N VAL A 82 -20.31 34.14 37.61
CA VAL A 82 -19.88 34.32 39.00
C VAL A 82 -21.05 34.19 39.97
N ALA A 83 -22.22 34.78 39.67
CA ALA A 83 -23.39 34.69 40.53
C ALA A 83 -23.94 33.25 40.64
N LEU A 84 -23.87 32.46 39.56
CA LEU A 84 -24.20 31.04 39.57
C LEU A 84 -23.26 30.26 40.48
N LEU A 85 -21.94 30.36 40.25
CA LEU A 85 -20.96 29.55 40.97
C LEU A 85 -20.80 29.95 42.44
N LYS A 86 -21.03 31.23 42.81
CA LYS A 86 -21.08 31.63 44.23
C LYS A 86 -22.19 30.94 45.02
N ARG A 87 -23.30 30.62 44.34
CA ARG A 87 -24.45 29.91 44.94
C ARG A 87 -24.36 28.40 44.81
N ALA A 88 -23.35 27.89 44.10
CA ALA A 88 -23.17 26.47 43.87
C ALA A 88 -22.79 25.70 45.16
N PRO A 89 -23.31 24.48 45.36
CA PRO A 89 -22.97 23.64 46.51
C PRO A 89 -21.47 23.30 46.58
N SER A 90 -21.02 22.79 47.72
CA SER A 90 -19.60 22.51 47.99
C SER A 90 -19.01 21.39 47.13
N ASN A 91 -19.83 20.53 46.52
CA ASN A 91 -19.40 19.52 45.55
C ASN A 91 -19.18 20.07 44.12
N GLN A 92 -19.36 21.38 43.93
CA GLN A 92 -19.03 22.10 42.71
C GLN A 92 -17.78 22.94 42.98
N GLU A 93 -16.61 22.36 42.69
CA GLU A 93 -15.31 22.99 42.90
C GLU A 93 -15.07 24.12 41.89
N LYS A 94 -14.41 25.19 42.32
CA LYS A 94 -14.04 26.32 41.47
C LYS A 94 -12.51 26.38 41.40
N GLY A 95 -11.98 26.48 40.19
CA GLY A 95 -10.56 26.58 39.90
C GLY A 95 -10.29 27.58 38.77
N LEU A 96 -9.07 27.59 38.27
CA LEU A 96 -8.63 28.51 37.22
C LEU A 96 -8.30 27.80 35.91
N PHE A 97 -8.69 28.39 34.79
CA PHE A 97 -8.27 27.98 33.45
C PHE A 97 -7.22 28.99 32.93
N LEU A 98 -5.97 28.53 32.81
CA LEU A 98 -4.79 29.35 32.56
C LEU A 98 -4.58 29.58 31.06
N GLU A 99 -5.54 30.25 30.43
CA GLU A 99 -5.39 30.81 29.08
C GLU A 99 -5.16 32.32 29.19
N VAL A 100 -4.10 32.82 28.57
CA VAL A 100 -3.80 34.25 28.54
C VAL A 100 -4.68 34.95 27.52
N THR A 101 -5.29 36.05 27.95
CA THR A 101 -6.17 36.90 27.14
C THR A 101 -5.66 38.34 27.14
N PRO A 102 -6.08 39.19 26.19
CA PRO A 102 -5.79 40.63 26.22
C PRO A 102 -6.20 41.26 27.55
N SER A 103 -7.36 40.88 28.09
CA SER A 103 -7.86 41.35 29.37
C SER A 103 -7.00 40.93 30.57
N LEU A 104 -6.48 39.70 30.59
CA LEU A 104 -5.55 39.26 31.64
C LEU A 104 -4.21 39.98 31.53
N ALA A 105 -3.66 40.06 30.32
CA ALA A 105 -2.38 40.70 30.06
C ALA A 105 -2.41 42.19 30.46
N GLU A 106 -3.46 42.92 30.07
CA GLU A 106 -3.68 44.30 30.48
C GLU A 106 -3.77 44.44 32.00
N ALA A 107 -4.57 43.60 32.67
CA ALA A 107 -4.70 43.62 34.12
C ALA A 107 -3.39 43.28 34.87
N ALA A 108 -2.53 42.47 34.27
CA ALA A 108 -1.22 42.10 34.81
C ALA A 108 -0.11 43.09 34.44
N ASN A 109 -0.41 44.13 33.65
CA ASN A 109 0.57 45.04 33.08
C ASN A 109 1.66 44.29 32.27
N VAL A 110 1.22 43.30 31.48
CA VAL A 110 2.03 42.48 30.57
C VAL A 110 1.54 42.71 29.14
N THR A 111 2.45 42.73 28.17
CA THR A 111 2.06 42.91 26.76
C THR A 111 1.44 41.61 26.23
N TYR A 112 0.23 41.68 25.66
CA TYR A 112 -0.38 40.49 25.04
C TYR A 112 0.34 40.11 23.74
N HIS A 113 0.83 38.87 23.65
CA HIS A 113 1.53 38.35 22.48
C HIS A 113 0.52 37.86 21.44
N LYS A 114 0.09 38.74 20.53
CA LYS A 114 -0.89 38.39 19.49
C LYS A 114 -0.25 37.60 18.35
N SER A 115 -0.62 36.33 18.19
CA SER A 115 -0.24 35.49 17.05
C SER A 115 -1.34 35.47 15.95
N SER A 116 -1.24 34.58 14.95
CA SER A 116 -2.19 34.53 13.82
C SER A 116 -3.57 34.02 14.25
N SER A 117 -3.61 33.19 15.28
CA SER A 117 -4.82 32.76 15.98
C SER A 117 -4.63 32.89 17.48
N TRP A 118 -5.69 33.23 18.21
CA TRP A 118 -5.63 33.46 19.65
C TRP A 118 -5.30 32.19 20.45
N HIS A 119 -5.63 31.00 19.92
CA HIS A 119 -5.39 29.71 20.58
C HIS A 119 -3.96 29.16 20.37
N GLN A 120 -3.11 29.84 19.60
CA GLN A 120 -1.72 29.40 19.42
C GLN A 120 -0.92 29.49 20.72
N ALA A 121 0.06 28.61 20.86
CA ALA A 121 0.86 28.46 22.09
C ALA A 121 1.47 29.76 22.59
N GLY A 122 2.10 30.55 21.70
CA GLY A 122 2.72 31.83 22.05
C GLY A 122 1.75 32.92 22.54
N SER A 123 0.46 32.81 22.19
CA SER A 123 -0.61 33.72 22.65
C SER A 123 -1.30 33.23 23.92
N ALA A 124 -1.78 31.98 23.92
CA ALA A 124 -2.70 31.48 24.92
C ALA A 124 -2.02 30.83 26.14
N LEU A 125 -0.81 30.28 25.98
CA LEU A 125 -0.15 29.50 27.03
C LEU A 125 0.84 30.36 27.82
N LEU A 126 1.01 30.06 29.11
CA LEU A 126 2.02 30.72 29.95
C LEU A 126 3.44 30.56 29.37
N THR A 127 3.72 29.46 28.67
CA THR A 127 5.00 29.24 27.96
C THR A 127 5.31 30.31 26.91
N GLY A 128 4.31 31.00 26.38
CA GLY A 128 4.48 32.13 25.44
C GLY A 128 5.08 33.39 26.07
N TYR A 129 5.22 33.43 27.40
CA TYR A 129 5.67 34.58 28.17
C TYR A 129 6.95 34.27 28.92
N SER A 130 7.73 35.31 29.26
CA SER A 130 8.93 35.17 30.09
C SER A 130 8.56 34.74 31.52
N THR A 131 9.50 34.16 32.27
CA THR A 131 9.25 33.73 33.65
C THR A 131 8.79 34.86 34.57
N ALA A 132 9.27 36.08 34.36
CA ALA A 132 8.82 37.27 35.07
C ALA A 132 7.37 37.62 34.74
N GLU A 133 6.99 37.58 33.46
CA GLU A 133 5.62 37.84 33.00
C GLU A 133 4.66 36.74 33.46
N ARG A 134 5.07 35.46 33.40
CA ARG A 134 4.30 34.32 33.94
C ARG A 134 3.93 34.56 35.40
N LYS A 135 4.90 35.05 36.20
CA LYS A 135 4.64 35.37 37.61
C LYS A 135 3.57 36.45 37.78
N LEU A 136 3.66 37.54 37.01
CA LEU A 136 2.66 38.62 37.05
C LEU A 136 1.28 38.14 36.60
N LEU A 137 1.19 37.37 35.51
CA LEU A 137 -0.05 36.81 34.99
C LEU A 137 -0.72 35.88 36.00
N VAL A 138 0.06 34.97 36.59
CA VAL A 138 -0.42 34.05 37.65
C VAL A 138 -0.89 34.84 38.86
N GLN A 139 -0.11 35.80 39.35
CA GLN A 139 -0.47 36.59 40.51
C GLN A 139 -1.80 37.35 40.29
N THR A 140 -1.93 38.05 39.16
CA THR A 140 -3.15 38.80 38.83
C THR A 140 -4.38 37.89 38.75
N LEU A 141 -4.24 36.72 38.13
CA LEU A 141 -5.31 35.76 38.01
C LEU A 141 -5.76 35.19 39.38
N PHE A 142 -4.80 34.86 40.25
CA PHE A 142 -5.06 34.31 41.57
C PHE A 142 -5.65 35.33 42.55
N GLU A 143 -5.15 36.57 42.55
CA GLU A 143 -5.73 37.64 43.35
C GLU A 143 -7.16 37.94 42.90
N LYS A 144 -7.41 37.99 41.57
CA LYS A 144 -8.76 38.17 41.05
C LYS A 144 -9.72 37.07 41.50
N PHE A 145 -9.26 35.82 41.49
CA PHE A 145 -10.06 34.68 41.98
C PHE A 145 -10.38 34.82 43.47
N LYS A 146 -9.38 35.17 44.29
CA LYS A 146 -9.53 35.35 45.74
C LYS A 146 -10.46 36.52 46.08
N ASP A 147 -10.38 37.63 45.36
CA ASP A 147 -11.29 38.77 45.54
C ASP A 147 -12.76 38.36 45.31
N ILE A 148 -13.01 37.42 44.40
CA ILE A 148 -14.35 36.97 44.06
C ILE A 148 -14.86 35.92 45.05
N PHE A 149 -14.05 34.90 45.35
CA PHE A 149 -14.48 33.70 46.07
C PHE A 149 -13.99 33.62 47.53
N GLY A 150 -13.06 34.48 47.94
CA GLY A 150 -12.54 34.59 49.30
C GLY A 150 -11.40 33.63 49.66
N TYR A 151 -10.92 32.81 48.70
CA TYR A 151 -9.83 31.84 48.89
C TYR A 151 -9.05 31.65 47.58
N TYR A 152 -7.82 31.15 47.64
CA TYR A 152 -7.06 30.75 46.44
C TYR A 152 -7.49 29.36 45.95
N PRO A 153 -7.52 29.12 44.63
CA PRO A 153 -7.96 27.85 44.07
C PRO A 153 -6.92 26.75 44.31
N THR A 154 -7.40 25.52 44.56
CA THR A 154 -6.54 24.32 44.69
C THR A 154 -6.30 23.60 43.37
N SER A 155 -7.17 23.86 42.39
CA SER A 155 -7.15 23.23 41.06
C SER A 155 -6.97 24.27 39.95
N VAL A 156 -6.08 23.96 39.02
CA VAL A 156 -5.83 24.75 37.81
C VAL A 156 -5.81 23.86 36.58
N GLY A 157 -6.08 24.42 35.40
CA GLY A 157 -5.90 23.69 34.15
C GLY A 157 -5.56 24.59 32.98
N ALA A 158 -4.97 24.01 31.95
CA ALA A 158 -4.73 24.63 30.65
C ALA A 158 -4.55 23.52 29.62
N TRP A 159 -4.38 23.88 28.34
CA TRP A 159 -3.90 22.90 27.36
C TRP A 159 -2.48 22.42 27.71
N TRP A 160 -1.62 23.30 28.22
CA TRP A 160 -0.32 22.94 28.79
C TRP A 160 0.06 23.86 29.95
N ILE A 161 0.69 23.31 30.99
CA ILE A 161 1.26 24.06 32.11
C ILE A 161 2.69 23.60 32.31
N ASP A 162 3.66 24.51 32.15
CA ASP A 162 5.07 24.19 32.29
C ASP A 162 5.48 23.98 33.76
N SER A 163 6.62 23.32 33.95
CA SER A 163 7.13 22.97 35.28
C SER A 163 7.49 24.18 36.16
N PHE A 164 7.91 25.32 35.58
CA PHE A 164 8.15 26.55 36.34
C PHE A 164 6.83 27.11 36.89
N SER A 165 5.81 27.21 36.03
CA SER A 165 4.48 27.72 36.40
C SER A 165 3.81 26.82 37.44
N LEU A 166 3.90 25.50 37.29
CA LEU A 166 3.38 24.54 38.29
C LEU A 166 4.06 24.73 39.64
N LYS A 167 5.38 24.78 39.67
CA LYS A 167 6.15 24.98 40.90
C LYS A 167 5.78 26.30 41.59
N LEU A 168 5.73 27.40 40.84
CA LEU A 168 5.31 28.71 41.33
C LEU A 168 3.94 28.62 42.02
N MET A 169 2.94 28.04 41.33
CA MET A 169 1.57 27.94 41.86
C MET A 169 1.46 27.03 43.08
N THR A 170 2.25 25.96 43.15
CA THR A 170 2.30 25.07 44.29
C THR A 170 2.94 25.73 45.52
N GLU A 171 4.05 26.45 45.32
CA GLU A 171 4.80 27.08 46.41
C GLU A 171 4.09 28.33 46.96
N GLU A 172 3.56 29.20 46.09
CA GLU A 172 2.94 30.47 46.51
C GLU A 172 1.44 30.34 46.84
N TYR A 173 0.71 29.45 46.17
CA TYR A 173 -0.75 29.36 46.28
C TYR A 173 -1.29 27.98 46.71
N HIS A 174 -0.41 27.02 46.99
CA HIS A 174 -0.77 25.66 47.42
C HIS A 174 -1.66 24.90 46.44
N VAL A 175 -1.53 25.18 45.13
CA VAL A 175 -2.14 24.37 44.07
C VAL A 175 -1.57 22.96 44.15
N ASN A 176 -2.45 21.96 44.17
CA ASN A 176 -2.08 20.54 44.21
C ASN A 176 -2.69 19.72 43.05
N ALA A 177 -3.65 20.26 42.31
CA ALA A 177 -4.27 19.60 41.16
C ALA A 177 -4.08 20.41 39.88
N GLY A 178 -3.50 19.78 38.86
CA GLY A 178 -3.33 20.36 37.52
C GLY A 178 -4.07 19.55 36.46
N LEU A 179 -4.63 20.23 35.46
CA LEU A 179 -5.19 19.61 34.26
C LEU A 179 -4.40 20.10 33.04
N ILE A 180 -3.90 19.18 32.23
CA ILE A 180 -3.21 19.42 30.96
C ILE A 180 -3.84 18.57 29.86
N VAL A 181 -3.61 18.86 28.58
CA VAL A 181 -4.11 18.01 27.49
C VAL A 181 -3.45 16.62 27.52
N ALA A 182 -4.19 15.58 27.12
CA ALA A 182 -3.61 14.26 26.85
C ALA A 182 -2.62 14.31 25.66
N ASP A 183 -1.81 13.26 25.47
CA ASP A 183 -0.92 13.15 24.30
C ASP A 183 -1.67 13.50 23.00
N GLN A 184 -1.13 14.47 22.26
CA GLN A 184 -1.69 15.00 21.03
C GLN A 184 -0.54 15.40 20.10
N TYR A 185 -0.52 14.80 18.91
CA TYR A 185 0.53 15.06 17.94
C TYR A 185 0.25 16.27 17.05
N SER A 186 -1.02 16.55 16.72
CA SER A 186 -1.37 17.74 15.93
C SER A 186 -2.83 18.18 16.14
N THR A 187 -3.03 19.21 16.95
CA THR A 187 -4.27 20.04 17.00
C THR A 187 -3.87 21.42 17.48
N ASP A 188 -4.54 22.48 16.99
CA ASP A 188 -4.35 23.88 17.43
C ASP A 188 -2.91 24.44 17.33
N ASP A 189 -2.09 23.86 16.45
CA ASP A 189 -0.72 24.27 16.14
C ASP A 189 0.29 24.15 17.32
N TYR A 190 0.05 23.18 18.21
CA TYR A 190 1.05 22.70 19.18
C TYR A 190 1.04 21.16 19.30
N GLN A 191 2.16 20.61 19.78
CA GLN A 191 2.39 19.17 19.91
C GLN A 191 2.81 18.83 21.34
N ILE A 192 1.91 18.19 22.09
CA ILE A 192 2.15 17.68 23.44
C ILE A 192 2.30 16.17 23.35
N TRP A 193 3.54 15.68 23.28
CA TRP A 193 3.82 14.29 22.92
C TRP A 193 4.97 13.73 23.74
N GLY A 194 4.71 12.73 24.57
CA GLY A 194 5.75 12.04 25.35
C GLY A 194 5.48 11.83 26.84
N GLN A 195 4.39 12.35 27.38
CA GLN A 195 4.00 12.16 28.79
C GLN A 195 3.43 10.77 29.07
N TYR A 196 2.90 10.49 30.25
CA TYR A 196 2.09 9.29 30.41
C TYR A 196 0.89 9.32 29.47
N TRP A 197 0.52 8.20 28.88
CA TRP A 197 -0.70 8.06 28.10
C TRP A 197 -1.93 8.11 29.01
N ALA A 198 -2.66 9.23 29.00
CA ALA A 198 -3.97 9.42 29.63
C ALA A 198 -4.03 8.98 31.11
N THR A 199 -2.98 9.23 31.88
CA THR A 199 -2.86 8.74 33.26
C THR A 199 -2.27 9.82 34.18
N PRO A 200 -2.77 9.95 35.43
CA PRO A 200 -2.26 10.95 36.36
C PRO A 200 -0.85 10.70 36.90
N TYR A 201 -0.05 11.76 37.04
CA TYR A 201 1.31 11.67 37.58
C TYR A 201 1.77 12.95 38.29
N TYR A 202 2.83 12.82 39.10
CA TYR A 202 3.58 13.97 39.61
C TYR A 202 4.67 14.36 38.62
N PRO A 203 4.74 15.63 38.17
CA PRO A 203 5.75 16.07 37.22
C PRO A 203 7.11 16.31 37.88
N TYR A 204 8.16 16.25 37.06
CA TYR A 204 9.52 16.61 37.47
C TYR A 204 9.72 18.13 37.49
N LYS A 205 10.47 18.61 38.48
CA LYS A 205 10.65 20.04 38.81
C LYS A 205 11.22 20.93 37.71
N THR A 206 11.83 20.37 36.67
CA THR A 206 12.33 21.10 35.50
C THR A 206 11.69 20.66 34.18
N ASN A 207 10.77 19.69 34.21
CA ASN A 207 10.08 19.24 33.01
C ASN A 207 8.73 18.60 33.35
N ALA A 208 7.65 19.29 32.98
CA ALA A 208 6.30 18.84 33.28
C ALA A 208 5.88 17.60 32.47
N LEU A 209 6.50 17.35 31.31
CA LEU A 209 6.20 16.21 30.44
C LEU A 209 6.66 14.86 31.03
N ILE A 210 7.59 14.87 31.99
CA ILE A 210 8.16 13.65 32.55
C ILE A 210 7.72 13.46 34.01
N PRO A 211 7.44 12.21 34.44
CA PRO A 211 7.13 11.92 35.83
C PRO A 211 8.35 12.06 36.74
N ALA A 212 8.13 12.52 37.98
CA ALA A 212 9.15 12.53 39.03
C ALA A 212 9.53 11.11 39.46
N ARG A 213 10.84 10.83 39.58
CA ARG A 213 11.36 9.51 39.97
C ARG A 213 11.65 9.37 41.46
N ASP A 214 11.83 10.49 42.14
CA ASP A 214 12.02 10.57 43.57
C ASP A 214 11.37 11.83 44.14
N GLU A 215 11.36 11.93 45.47
CA GLU A 215 10.78 13.05 46.21
C GLU A 215 11.49 14.38 45.94
N ALA A 216 12.81 14.36 45.68
CA ALA A 216 13.61 15.57 45.49
C ALA A 216 13.41 16.22 44.10
N GLY A 217 12.98 15.43 43.13
CA GLY A 217 12.60 15.86 41.79
C GLY A 217 11.14 16.25 41.64
N LYS A 218 10.29 15.98 42.64
CA LYS A 218 8.84 16.08 42.54
C LYS A 218 8.32 17.51 42.75
N ILE A 219 7.42 17.94 41.88
CA ILE A 219 6.46 19.02 42.22
C ILE A 219 5.24 18.35 42.86
N PRO A 220 4.81 18.72 44.07
CA PRO A 220 3.68 18.08 44.76
C PRO A 220 2.31 18.52 44.19
N VAL A 221 2.18 18.45 42.86
CA VAL A 221 0.96 18.60 42.07
C VAL A 221 0.73 17.31 41.29
N VAL A 222 -0.52 16.81 41.30
CA VAL A 222 -0.92 15.72 40.41
C VAL A 222 -1.47 16.32 39.12
N LEU A 223 -0.81 16.01 38.01
CA LEU A 223 -1.31 16.32 36.67
C LEU A 223 -2.31 15.25 36.23
N MET A 224 -3.50 15.68 35.84
CA MET A 224 -4.52 14.88 35.15
C MET A 224 -4.60 15.31 33.69
N GLN A 225 -5.17 14.46 32.85
CA GLN A 225 -5.19 14.68 31.40
C GLN A 225 -6.61 14.92 30.88
N TRP A 226 -6.79 16.05 30.18
CA TRP A 226 -7.98 16.46 29.47
C TRP A 226 -8.14 15.68 28.17
N ALA A 227 -9.38 15.41 27.78
CA ALA A 227 -9.72 14.74 26.54
C ALA A 227 -8.89 13.46 26.29
N SER A 228 -8.86 12.55 27.28
CA SER A 228 -8.13 11.29 27.21
C SER A 228 -8.39 10.55 25.88
N ARG A 229 -7.31 10.19 25.19
CA ARG A 229 -7.36 9.62 23.84
C ARG A 229 -7.67 8.13 23.84
N ASP A 230 -8.17 7.62 22.73
CA ASP A 230 -8.28 6.20 22.45
C ASP A 230 -6.89 5.55 22.40
N PRO A 231 -6.58 4.55 23.24
CA PRO A 231 -5.25 3.92 23.24
C PRO A 231 -4.88 3.17 21.96
N VAL A 232 -5.86 2.84 21.10
CA VAL A 232 -5.66 2.13 19.83
C VAL A 232 -5.62 3.10 18.67
N ASN A 233 -6.69 3.91 18.54
CA ASN A 233 -6.89 4.77 17.36
C ASN A 233 -6.30 6.19 17.54
N GLY A 234 -6.02 6.60 18.78
CA GLY A 234 -5.52 7.93 19.10
C GLY A 234 -4.02 8.15 18.86
N TYR A 235 -3.28 7.10 18.51
CA TYR A 235 -1.82 7.17 18.29
C TYR A 235 -1.49 7.39 16.80
N GLY A 236 -1.36 8.64 16.38
CA GLY A 236 -1.13 9.00 14.97
C GLY A 236 -0.57 10.40 14.75
N LYS A 237 -0.38 10.78 13.47
CA LYS A 237 0.29 12.04 13.06
C LYS A 237 -0.68 13.18 12.77
N ALA A 238 -1.96 12.91 12.56
CA ALA A 238 -2.93 13.88 12.09
C ALA A 238 -3.93 14.28 13.18
N VAL A 239 -4.68 15.33 12.88
CA VAL A 239 -5.83 15.79 13.69
C VAL A 239 -6.84 14.65 13.85
N GLU A 240 -7.04 13.85 12.81
CA GLU A 240 -8.01 12.76 12.80
C GLU A 240 -7.69 11.69 13.86
N GLU A 241 -6.44 11.27 14.01
CA GLU A 241 -6.10 10.36 15.12
C GLU A 241 -6.19 11.07 16.47
N SER A 242 -5.74 12.33 16.55
CA SER A 242 -5.77 13.11 17.79
C SER A 242 -7.18 13.36 18.34
N THR A 243 -8.23 13.23 17.51
CA THR A 243 -9.64 13.41 17.90
C THR A 243 -10.38 12.10 18.18
N TYR A 244 -9.70 10.95 18.22
CA TYR A 244 -10.25 9.77 18.90
C TYR A 244 -10.14 9.96 20.41
N SER A 245 -11.14 10.58 21.04
CA SER A 245 -11.11 10.93 22.46
C SER A 245 -12.47 10.79 23.14
N VAL A 246 -12.49 11.02 24.46
CA VAL A 246 -13.74 11.04 25.26
C VAL A 246 -14.57 12.34 25.11
N GLN A 247 -14.07 13.34 24.40
CA GLN A 247 -14.72 14.65 24.28
C GLN A 247 -15.85 14.62 23.22
N PRO A 248 -17.07 15.10 23.53
CA PRO A 248 -18.20 15.05 22.58
C PRO A 248 -17.90 15.65 21.20
N ASN A 249 -17.27 16.81 21.12
CA ASN A 249 -16.95 17.47 19.86
C ASN A 249 -15.97 16.65 19.01
N ASP A 250 -14.99 16.02 19.63
CA ASP A 250 -13.95 15.24 18.95
C ASP A 250 -14.56 14.06 18.19
N TYR A 251 -15.24 13.16 18.90
CA TYR A 251 -15.73 11.92 18.28
C TYR A 251 -17.01 12.09 17.46
N ILE A 252 -17.81 13.13 17.70
CA ILE A 252 -18.99 13.43 16.87
C ILE A 252 -18.58 14.05 15.54
N ASP A 253 -17.70 15.07 15.56
CA ASP A 253 -17.44 15.86 14.36
C ASP A 253 -16.47 15.20 13.41
N TYR A 254 -15.44 14.53 13.95
CA TYR A 254 -14.40 13.92 13.13
C TYR A 254 -14.73 12.48 12.77
N HIS A 255 -15.48 11.77 13.62
CA HIS A 255 -15.64 10.32 13.50
C HIS A 255 -17.10 9.83 13.38
N GLN A 256 -18.08 10.73 13.53
CA GLN A 256 -19.51 10.39 13.53
C GLN A 256 -19.87 9.28 14.55
N LEU A 257 -19.16 9.26 15.68
CA LEU A 257 -19.36 8.31 16.76
C LEU A 257 -20.35 8.85 17.80
N ASP A 258 -20.74 7.99 18.73
CA ASP A 258 -21.80 8.25 19.70
C ASP A 258 -21.45 7.78 21.11
N ILE A 259 -22.44 7.83 22.00
CA ILE A 259 -22.34 7.41 23.39
C ILE A 259 -21.84 5.97 23.58
N ASN A 260 -21.99 5.07 22.60
CA ASN A 260 -21.48 3.70 22.69
C ASN A 260 -19.96 3.67 22.59
N TYR A 261 -19.38 4.52 21.73
CA TYR A 261 -17.93 4.72 21.68
C TYR A 261 -17.41 5.28 23.00
N PHE A 262 -18.04 6.33 23.53
CA PHE A 262 -17.70 6.89 24.84
C PHE A 262 -17.73 5.83 25.95
N ASN A 263 -18.80 5.03 26.03
CA ASN A 263 -18.92 3.98 27.04
C ASN A 263 -17.80 2.92 26.94
N ARG A 264 -17.39 2.55 25.72
CA ARG A 264 -16.25 1.63 25.51
C ARG A 264 -14.93 2.23 25.96
N LEU A 265 -14.70 3.52 25.74
CA LEU A 265 -13.51 4.20 26.27
C LEU A 265 -13.54 4.30 27.80
N VAL A 266 -14.70 4.64 28.39
CA VAL A 266 -14.90 4.63 29.85
C VAL A 266 -14.56 3.27 30.42
N ASP A 267 -15.06 2.18 29.81
CA ASP A 267 -14.79 0.82 30.27
C ASP A 267 -13.32 0.44 30.08
N THR A 268 -12.69 0.87 28.99
CA THR A 268 -11.24 0.68 28.73
C THR A 268 -10.42 1.29 29.84
N TYR A 269 -10.65 2.56 30.20
CA TYR A 269 -9.84 3.22 31.23
C TYR A 269 -10.15 2.75 32.64
N LEU A 270 -11.41 2.47 32.96
CA LEU A 270 -11.86 2.26 34.34
C LEU A 270 -11.89 0.80 34.78
N SER A 271 -11.73 -0.16 33.86
CA SER A 271 -11.80 -1.60 34.15
C SER A 271 -10.44 -2.31 34.20
N GLN A 272 -9.33 -1.57 34.26
CA GLN A 272 -7.99 -2.16 34.31
C GLN A 272 -7.75 -2.87 35.64
N LYS A 273 -7.56 -4.20 35.60
CA LYS A 273 -7.46 -5.07 36.79
C LYS A 273 -6.08 -5.04 37.47
N ASN A 274 -5.07 -4.61 36.74
CA ASN A 274 -3.66 -4.70 37.14
C ASN A 274 -3.11 -3.38 37.72
N ASN A 275 -3.95 -2.35 37.82
CA ASN A 275 -3.58 -1.05 38.34
C ASN A 275 -3.96 -0.90 39.81
N GLN A 276 -3.29 -0.02 40.54
CA GLN A 276 -3.68 0.30 41.92
C GLN A 276 -4.90 1.22 41.99
N PHE A 277 -5.17 1.95 40.90
CA PHE A 277 -6.35 2.76 40.67
C PHE A 277 -6.52 3.00 39.18
N ASN A 278 -7.74 3.36 38.79
CA ASN A 278 -8.06 3.82 37.44
C ASN A 278 -8.67 5.22 37.51
N GLN A 279 -8.28 6.11 36.60
CA GLN A 279 -8.81 7.46 36.53
C GLN A 279 -9.09 7.86 35.08
N LEU A 280 -10.17 8.61 34.88
CA LEU A 280 -10.53 9.23 33.61
C LEU A 280 -11.07 10.64 33.86
N THR A 281 -10.66 11.61 33.04
CA THR A 281 -11.23 12.96 33.06
C THR A 281 -12.26 13.10 31.93
N VAL A 282 -13.42 13.66 32.24
CA VAL A 282 -14.51 13.89 31.29
C VAL A 282 -15.09 15.29 31.49
N GLY A 283 -15.66 15.86 30.43
CA GLY A 283 -16.38 17.13 30.51
C GLY A 283 -16.50 17.80 29.15
N LEU A 284 -16.96 19.06 29.17
CA LEU A 284 -17.16 19.86 27.96
C LEU A 284 -16.92 21.34 28.26
N GLU A 285 -16.14 22.01 27.42
CA GLU A 285 -15.93 23.45 27.47
C GLU A 285 -17.22 24.21 27.11
N ASN A 286 -17.43 25.38 27.73
CA ASN A 286 -18.61 26.18 27.44
C ASN A 286 -18.60 26.82 26.04
N SER A 287 -17.43 26.93 25.39
CA SER A 287 -17.26 27.53 24.06
C SER A 287 -17.68 26.63 22.90
N TYR A 288 -18.27 25.46 23.16
CA TYR A 288 -18.89 24.63 22.15
C TYR A 288 -20.40 24.87 22.05
N SER A 289 -20.95 24.69 20.85
CA SER A 289 -22.38 24.89 20.59
C SER A 289 -23.24 23.92 21.41
N TRP A 290 -24.05 24.47 22.32
CA TRP A 290 -24.91 23.69 23.19
C TRP A 290 -25.96 22.91 22.41
N SER A 291 -26.52 23.52 21.35
CA SER A 291 -27.53 22.88 20.51
C SER A 291 -27.02 21.61 19.84
N LYS A 292 -25.70 21.53 19.59
CA LYS A 292 -25.05 20.38 18.97
C LYS A 292 -24.61 19.32 19.98
N TYR A 293 -23.95 19.70 21.08
CA TYR A 293 -23.30 18.74 21.99
C TYR A 293 -23.96 18.56 23.36
N GLY A 294 -24.89 19.45 23.75
CA GLY A 294 -25.49 19.43 25.08
C GLY A 294 -26.24 18.12 25.40
N ALA A 295 -26.93 17.54 24.40
CA ALA A 295 -27.61 16.25 24.55
C ALA A 295 -26.62 15.10 24.77
N GLU A 296 -25.47 15.12 24.09
CA GLU A 296 -24.44 14.09 24.30
C GLU A 296 -23.78 14.23 25.66
N TYR A 297 -23.45 15.45 26.08
CA TYR A 297 -22.93 15.72 27.42
C TYR A 297 -23.88 15.21 28.52
N GLU A 298 -25.18 15.41 28.37
CA GLU A 298 -26.18 14.86 29.30
C GLU A 298 -26.15 13.32 29.31
N ARG A 299 -26.07 12.68 28.13
CA ARG A 299 -25.95 11.22 28.02
C ARG A 299 -24.69 10.68 28.67
N GLN A 300 -23.55 11.37 28.52
CA GLN A 300 -22.29 11.01 29.17
C GLN A 300 -22.44 11.04 30.70
N LEU A 301 -22.99 12.13 31.26
CA LEU A 301 -23.20 12.23 32.70
C LEU A 301 -24.20 11.20 33.24
N ALA A 302 -25.28 10.92 32.49
CA ALA A 302 -26.24 9.87 32.83
C ALA A 302 -25.58 8.48 32.86
N ALA A 303 -24.70 8.18 31.90
CA ALA A 303 -23.95 6.92 31.85
C ALA A 303 -23.01 6.79 33.06
N LEU A 304 -22.31 7.86 33.43
CA LEU A 304 -21.43 7.89 34.60
C LEU A 304 -22.23 7.74 35.90
N LYS A 305 -23.37 8.42 36.01
CA LYS A 305 -24.29 8.28 37.14
C LYS A 305 -24.75 6.83 37.31
N THR A 306 -25.09 6.17 36.20
CA THR A 306 -25.47 4.76 36.19
C THR A 306 -24.32 3.89 36.68
N LYS A 307 -23.10 4.11 36.18
CA LYS A 307 -21.89 3.36 36.59
C LYS A 307 -21.49 3.59 38.05
N GLN A 308 -21.90 4.68 38.71
CA GLN A 308 -21.68 4.86 40.16
C GLN A 308 -22.29 3.72 40.98
N SER A 309 -23.41 3.16 40.55
CA SER A 309 -24.05 2.01 41.21
C SER A 309 -23.18 0.74 41.19
N SER A 310 -22.22 0.67 40.27
CA SER A 310 -21.28 -0.44 40.09
C SER A 310 -19.91 -0.18 40.74
N GLY A 311 -19.79 0.83 41.60
CA GLY A 311 -18.57 1.12 42.36
C GLY A 311 -17.67 2.23 41.78
N LEU A 312 -18.08 2.91 40.70
CA LEU A 312 -17.38 4.08 40.16
C LEU A 312 -17.51 5.29 41.10
N GLN A 313 -16.39 5.95 41.40
CA GLN A 313 -16.36 7.20 42.16
C GLN A 313 -16.28 8.38 41.20
N VAL A 314 -17.29 9.26 41.21
CA VAL A 314 -17.24 10.53 40.48
C VAL A 314 -16.73 11.58 41.44
N THR A 315 -15.70 12.34 41.06
CA THR A 315 -14.99 13.27 41.94
C THR A 315 -14.76 14.63 41.28
N THR A 316 -14.54 15.66 42.11
CA THR A 316 -13.84 16.86 41.65
C THR A 316 -12.33 16.61 41.53
N MET A 317 -11.59 17.57 40.96
CA MET A 317 -10.12 17.49 40.82
C MET A 317 -9.45 17.40 42.19
N SER A 318 -9.77 18.31 43.12
CA SER A 318 -9.19 18.31 44.47
C SER A 318 -9.53 17.03 45.25
N GLN A 319 -10.74 16.49 45.11
CA GLN A 319 -11.14 15.24 45.76
C GLN A 319 -10.27 14.05 45.32
N PHE A 320 -10.06 13.90 44.00
CA PHE A 320 -9.20 12.84 43.47
C PHE A 320 -7.75 13.03 43.90
N VAL A 321 -7.21 14.24 43.77
CA VAL A 321 -5.81 14.52 44.11
C VAL A 321 -5.53 14.37 45.60
N ASN A 322 -6.47 14.74 46.47
CA ASN A 322 -6.34 14.52 47.91
C ASN A 322 -6.28 13.03 48.25
N TRP A 323 -7.06 12.20 47.54
CA TRP A 323 -6.96 10.75 47.67
C TRP A 323 -5.62 10.23 47.13
N TYR A 324 -5.24 10.64 45.91
CA TYR A 324 -4.01 10.21 45.24
C TYR A 324 -2.78 10.53 46.08
N SER A 325 -2.70 11.74 46.64
CA SER A 325 -1.54 12.20 47.42
C SER A 325 -1.38 11.48 48.75
N ARG A 326 -2.49 11.02 49.33
CA ARG A 326 -2.45 10.18 50.54
C ARG A 326 -2.03 8.74 50.23
N GLN A 327 -2.44 8.19 49.10
CA GLN A 327 -2.09 6.83 48.70
C GLN A 327 -0.67 6.73 48.13
N PHE A 328 -0.22 7.76 47.41
CA PHE A 328 1.09 7.83 46.76
C PHE A 328 1.82 9.09 47.21
N PRO A 329 2.31 9.15 48.47
CA PRO A 329 2.99 10.33 48.99
C PRO A 329 4.38 10.52 48.38
N GLY A 330 5.01 9.46 47.88
CA GLY A 330 6.31 9.50 47.21
C GLY A 330 6.19 9.92 45.74
N VAL A 331 6.28 8.95 44.83
CA VAL A 331 6.15 9.17 43.37
C VAL A 331 4.99 8.39 42.77
N SER A 332 4.68 8.67 41.51
CA SER A 332 3.58 8.04 40.80
C SER A 332 3.78 6.52 40.64
N PRO A 333 2.72 5.71 40.87
CA PRO A 333 2.81 4.26 40.69
C PRO A 333 2.87 3.89 39.20
N SER A 334 3.33 2.67 38.91
CA SER A 334 3.25 2.10 37.55
C SER A 334 1.80 1.90 37.11
N GLN A 335 1.51 2.17 35.85
CA GLN A 335 0.19 2.08 35.25
C GLN A 335 0.24 1.22 33.99
N LEU A 336 -0.80 0.41 33.79
CA LEU A 336 -0.94 -0.52 32.68
C LEU A 336 -2.34 -0.37 32.08
N ILE A 337 -2.42 -0.01 30.81
CA ILE A 337 -3.66 0.05 30.04
C ILE A 337 -3.60 -1.05 29.00
N ILE A 338 -4.56 -1.97 29.05
CA ILE A 338 -4.77 -2.98 28.01
C ILE A 338 -6.08 -2.60 27.32
N ALA A 339 -6.02 -2.29 26.04
CA ALA A 339 -7.16 -1.80 25.27
C ALA A 339 -7.44 -2.70 24.06
N ASP A 340 -8.69 -3.10 23.92
CA ASP A 340 -9.24 -3.62 22.67
C ASP A 340 -9.68 -2.44 21.79
N ASN A 341 -9.71 -2.60 20.46
CA ASN A 341 -10.21 -1.55 19.58
C ASN A 341 -11.69 -1.23 19.88
N PRO A 342 -12.03 -0.02 20.37
CA PRO A 342 -13.41 0.35 20.66
C PRO A 342 -14.29 0.44 19.40
N LEU A 343 -13.71 0.48 18.20
CA LEU A 343 -14.43 0.42 16.92
C LEU A 343 -14.71 -1.01 16.45
N GLY A 344 -14.16 -2.02 17.14
CA GLY A 344 -14.21 -3.44 16.76
C GLY A 344 -12.95 -3.92 16.03
N GLY A 345 -12.82 -5.23 15.83
CA GLY A 345 -11.64 -5.85 15.21
C GLY A 345 -10.81 -6.70 16.19
N GLU A 346 -9.66 -7.21 15.72
CA GLU A 346 -8.73 -8.01 16.53
C GLU A 346 -7.55 -7.17 17.09
N ASP A 347 -7.52 -5.87 16.77
CA ASP A 347 -6.45 -4.95 17.17
C ASP A 347 -6.51 -4.66 18.67
N GLN A 348 -5.34 -4.69 19.30
CA GLN A 348 -5.18 -4.47 20.73
C GLN A 348 -3.92 -3.66 21.01
N THR A 349 -3.96 -2.80 22.03
CA THR A 349 -2.77 -2.06 22.48
C THR A 349 -2.53 -2.25 23.96
N ILE A 350 -1.25 -2.16 24.33
CA ILE A 350 -0.79 -2.16 25.72
C ILE A 350 0.07 -0.93 25.92
N TRP A 351 -0.34 -0.08 26.86
CA TRP A 351 0.46 1.01 27.37
C TRP A 351 0.94 0.67 28.78
N PHE A 352 2.25 0.55 28.95
CA PHE A 352 2.87 0.43 30.26
C PHE A 352 3.72 1.67 30.54
N GLN A 353 3.59 2.21 31.74
CA GLN A 353 4.23 3.46 32.10
C GLN A 353 4.56 3.53 33.58
N ASN A 354 5.76 3.98 33.88
CA ASN A 354 6.29 4.15 35.22
C ASN A 354 7.28 5.34 35.24
N PRO A 355 7.79 5.76 36.42
CA PRO A 355 8.64 6.95 36.50
C PRO A 355 9.93 6.89 35.67
N TYR A 356 10.32 5.70 35.19
CA TYR A 356 11.54 5.49 34.40
C TYR A 356 11.29 5.49 32.90
N TYR A 357 10.15 4.97 32.43
CA TYR A 357 9.83 4.92 31.00
C TYR A 357 8.34 4.69 30.73
N ARG A 358 7.92 5.01 29.50
CA ARG A 358 6.67 4.51 28.90
C ARG A 358 6.97 3.61 27.71
N ILE A 359 6.04 2.70 27.40
CA ILE A 359 6.07 1.83 26.23
C ILE A 359 4.66 1.58 25.68
N GLY A 360 4.50 1.71 24.37
CA GLY A 360 3.29 1.41 23.62
C GLY A 360 3.49 0.20 22.70
N ILE A 361 2.76 -0.89 22.97
CA ILE A 361 2.82 -2.17 22.25
C ILE A 361 1.51 -2.38 21.50
N PHE A 362 1.60 -2.72 20.21
CA PHE A 362 0.48 -2.81 19.30
C PHE A 362 0.43 -4.19 18.67
N LYS A 363 -0.74 -4.82 18.76
CA LYS A 363 -1.09 -6.06 18.09
C LYS A 363 -2.08 -5.75 16.99
N ASP A 364 -1.77 -6.14 15.77
CA ASP A 364 -2.58 -5.96 14.58
C ASP A 364 -2.43 -7.17 13.62
N SER A 365 -2.96 -7.05 12.40
CA SER A 365 -2.85 -8.07 11.36
C SER A 365 -1.42 -8.39 10.90
N ALA A 366 -0.47 -7.46 11.05
CA ALA A 366 0.93 -7.64 10.71
C ALA A 366 1.72 -8.33 11.83
N GLY A 367 1.24 -8.30 13.07
CA GLY A 367 1.76 -9.07 14.20
C GLY A 367 1.82 -8.27 15.49
N LEU A 368 2.92 -8.40 16.24
CA LEU A 368 3.16 -7.63 17.47
C LEU A 368 4.37 -6.69 17.29
N SER A 369 4.18 -5.41 17.55
CA SER A 369 5.20 -4.38 17.43
C SER A 369 5.23 -3.45 18.66
N ILE A 370 6.41 -2.92 18.99
CA ILE A 370 6.54 -1.79 19.91
C ILE A 370 6.67 -0.52 19.06
N ARG A 371 5.72 0.41 19.21
CA ARG A 371 5.64 1.63 18.39
C ARG A 371 6.06 2.90 19.14
N ASP A 372 6.03 2.88 20.48
CA ASP A 372 6.54 3.95 21.35
C ASP A 372 7.39 3.34 22.47
N ILE A 373 8.59 3.90 22.71
CA ILE A 373 9.36 3.73 23.95
C ILE A 373 9.99 5.08 24.27
N ARG A 374 9.80 5.58 25.50
CA ARG A 374 10.49 6.79 25.98
C ARG A 374 11.12 6.56 27.33
N GLN A 375 12.41 6.83 27.42
CA GLN A 375 13.10 6.85 28.70
C GLN A 375 12.98 8.24 29.32
N TYR A 376 12.55 8.31 30.58
CA TYR A 376 12.54 9.54 31.37
C TYR A 376 13.89 9.69 32.08
N ARG A 377 14.54 10.86 31.98
CA ARG A 377 15.85 11.14 32.61
C ARG A 377 15.86 12.37 33.50
N ASP A 378 16.63 12.29 34.59
CA ASP A 378 16.82 13.41 35.50
C ASP A 378 17.80 14.37 34.85
N GLY A 379 17.42 15.65 34.79
CA GLY A 379 18.21 16.70 34.17
C GLY A 379 17.73 17.10 32.77
N ASP A 380 16.78 16.38 32.16
CA ASP A 380 16.10 16.86 30.97
C ASP A 380 15.24 18.08 31.37
N GLN A 381 15.57 19.24 30.80
CA GLN A 381 14.83 20.47 31.01
C GLN A 381 13.80 20.66 29.90
N GLU A 382 12.64 21.17 30.27
CA GLU A 382 11.61 21.58 29.32
C GLU A 382 12.13 22.73 28.44
N VAL A 383 11.81 22.69 27.15
CA VAL A 383 12.30 23.66 26.14
C VAL A 383 11.97 25.10 26.55
N CYS A 384 10.79 25.31 27.14
CA CYS A 384 10.24 26.61 27.51
C CYS A 384 10.42 26.94 29.01
N LEU A 385 11.35 26.27 29.69
CA LEU A 385 11.52 26.39 31.14
C LEU A 385 11.96 27.80 31.57
N GLN A 386 12.95 28.37 30.88
CA GLN A 386 13.55 29.67 31.23
C GLN A 386 13.16 30.79 30.26
N GLU A 387 12.87 30.44 29.01
CA GLU A 387 12.57 31.38 27.92
C GLU A 387 11.12 31.22 27.45
N SER A 388 10.59 32.28 26.83
CA SER A 388 9.29 32.26 26.16
C SER A 388 9.37 31.48 24.85
N CYS A 389 8.36 30.66 24.58
CA CYS A 389 8.22 29.89 23.35
C CYS A 389 7.05 30.39 22.52
N GLU A 390 7.32 30.79 21.28
CA GLU A 390 6.26 31.11 20.31
C GLU A 390 5.48 29.84 19.89
N HIS A 391 6.17 28.70 19.81
CA HIS A 391 5.62 27.39 19.46
C HIS A 391 5.98 26.33 20.50
N VAL A 392 5.06 25.38 20.74
CA VAL A 392 5.26 24.25 21.66
C VAL A 392 5.22 22.95 20.86
N TYR A 393 6.40 22.42 20.52
CA TYR A 393 6.56 21.19 19.72
C TYR A 393 7.42 20.15 20.44
N PHE A 394 6.81 19.39 21.36
CA PHE A 394 7.56 18.46 22.21
C PHE A 394 7.92 17.13 21.54
N ALA A 395 7.25 16.75 20.44
CA ALA A 395 7.48 15.47 19.78
C ALA A 395 8.95 15.21 19.41
N THR A 396 9.67 16.26 18.99
CA THR A 396 11.09 16.19 18.59
C THR A 396 12.08 16.54 19.70
N SER A 397 11.59 16.92 20.89
CA SER A 397 12.45 17.40 21.99
C SER A 397 13.17 16.27 22.74
N THR A 398 12.69 15.02 22.63
CA THR A 398 13.25 13.88 23.36
C THR A 398 14.32 13.17 22.53
N THR A 399 15.50 12.91 23.12
CA THR A 399 16.65 12.30 22.40
C THR A 399 16.75 10.77 22.56
N ARG A 400 16.04 10.18 23.53
CA ARG A 400 16.05 8.73 23.84
C ARG A 400 14.66 8.14 23.67
N VAL A 401 14.28 8.02 22.41
CA VAL A 401 12.92 7.65 22.01
C VAL A 401 12.93 6.70 20.82
N LEU A 402 12.09 5.67 20.91
CA LEU A 402 11.56 4.95 19.76
C LEU A 402 10.14 5.46 19.55
N ASP A 403 9.84 6.02 18.39
CA ASP A 403 8.50 6.52 18.08
C ASP A 403 8.21 6.42 16.59
N GLN A 404 7.18 5.64 16.25
CA GLN A 404 6.74 5.44 14.87
C GLN A 404 6.13 6.71 14.27
N VAL A 405 5.43 7.52 15.08
CA VAL A 405 4.73 8.72 14.64
C VAL A 405 5.73 9.81 14.33
N THR A 406 6.65 10.14 15.24
CA THR A 406 7.65 11.18 14.97
C THR A 406 8.72 10.73 13.98
N PHE A 407 9.30 9.53 14.16
CA PHE A 407 10.53 9.12 13.46
C PHE A 407 10.34 7.97 12.45
N GLY A 408 9.14 7.40 12.33
CA GLY A 408 8.90 6.25 11.43
C GLY A 408 9.60 4.96 11.88
N LYS A 409 10.07 4.89 13.13
CA LYS A 409 10.80 3.76 13.68
C LYS A 409 9.93 2.99 14.67
N GLN A 410 9.93 1.66 14.57
CA GLN A 410 9.26 0.74 15.48
C GLN A 410 10.13 -0.50 15.69
N TRP A 411 9.82 -1.30 16.70
CA TRP A 411 10.46 -2.60 16.92
C TRP A 411 9.45 -3.72 16.66
N GLN A 412 9.62 -4.44 15.55
CA GLN A 412 8.80 -5.62 15.25
C GLN A 412 9.25 -6.79 16.13
N LEU A 413 8.35 -7.31 16.98
CA LEU A 413 8.64 -8.42 17.89
C LEU A 413 8.21 -9.77 17.31
N SER A 414 7.08 -9.81 16.62
CA SER A 414 6.59 -11.00 15.92
C SER A 414 5.82 -10.57 14.68
N GLU A 415 5.97 -11.32 13.59
CA GLU A 415 5.19 -11.11 12.35
C GLU A 415 4.04 -12.12 12.25
N GLY A 416 3.02 -11.75 11.47
CA GLY A 416 1.88 -12.60 11.17
C GLY A 416 0.82 -12.65 12.27
N LYS A 417 -0.28 -13.36 12.01
CA LYS A 417 -1.41 -13.40 12.93
C LYS A 417 -0.99 -13.94 14.30
N ILE A 418 -1.33 -13.19 15.36
CA ILE A 418 -1.02 -13.57 16.73
C ILE A 418 -2.17 -14.37 17.33
N ASN A 419 -1.88 -15.62 17.67
CA ASN A 419 -2.73 -16.54 18.42
C ASN A 419 -2.38 -16.50 19.93
N ASN A 420 -3.33 -16.84 20.80
CA ASN A 420 -3.10 -17.01 22.24
C ASN A 420 -2.40 -15.82 22.96
N PHE A 421 -2.76 -14.58 22.62
CA PHE A 421 -2.23 -13.39 23.27
C PHE A 421 -2.75 -13.25 24.71
N LYS A 422 -1.84 -13.21 25.71
CA LYS A 422 -2.18 -13.05 27.13
C LYS A 422 -1.24 -12.08 27.83
N VAL A 423 -1.81 -11.29 28.74
CA VAL A 423 -1.08 -10.33 29.58
C VAL A 423 -1.31 -10.68 31.05
N SER A 424 -0.23 -10.74 31.83
CA SER A 424 -0.28 -11.01 33.26
C SER A 424 0.69 -10.08 33.99
N LYS A 425 0.35 -9.67 35.21
CA LYS A 425 1.21 -8.83 36.06
C LYS A 425 1.60 -9.61 37.31
N ASN A 426 2.90 -9.65 37.61
CA ASN A 426 3.44 -10.27 38.82
C ASN A 426 4.35 -9.27 39.54
N GLY A 427 3.84 -8.67 40.62
CA GLY A 427 4.49 -7.56 41.29
C GLY A 427 4.64 -6.34 40.35
N LEU A 428 5.88 -5.90 40.14
CA LEU A 428 6.21 -4.79 39.24
C LEU A 428 6.42 -5.21 37.77
N ASN A 429 6.41 -6.52 37.49
CA ASN A 429 6.71 -7.05 36.17
C ASN A 429 5.41 -7.33 35.39
N VAL A 430 5.41 -7.03 34.10
CA VAL A 430 4.30 -7.37 33.19
C VAL A 430 4.79 -8.39 32.18
N LEU A 431 4.21 -9.59 32.19
CA LEU A 431 4.50 -10.67 31.25
C LEU A 431 3.41 -10.73 30.17
N ILE A 432 3.83 -10.65 28.93
CA ILE A 432 3.03 -10.80 27.72
C ILE A 432 3.49 -12.08 27.02
N THR A 433 2.58 -13.03 26.83
CA THR A 433 2.85 -14.31 26.14
C THR A 433 2.00 -14.38 24.88
N LEU A 434 2.57 -14.88 23.80
CA LEU A 434 1.88 -15.01 22.52
C LEU A 434 2.36 -16.24 21.75
N THR A 435 1.54 -16.71 20.81
CA THR A 435 1.93 -17.72 19.81
C THR A 435 1.59 -17.18 18.43
N ASN A 436 2.52 -17.13 17.49
CA ASN A 436 2.19 -16.63 16.15
C ASN A 436 1.58 -17.71 15.24
N GLN A 437 1.27 -17.35 14.00
CA GLN A 437 0.70 -18.26 12.99
C GLN A 437 1.65 -19.41 12.58
N ALA A 438 2.94 -19.29 12.87
CA ALA A 438 3.93 -20.36 12.69
C ALA A 438 4.02 -21.28 13.92
N ASN A 439 3.11 -21.15 14.90
CA ASN A 439 3.10 -21.87 16.17
C ASN A 439 4.34 -21.63 17.05
N GLN A 440 5.09 -20.55 16.83
CA GLN A 440 6.17 -20.16 17.72
C GLN A 440 5.66 -19.31 18.86
N SER A 441 6.15 -19.60 20.08
CA SER A 441 5.77 -18.89 21.30
C SER A 441 6.84 -17.88 21.70
N HIS A 442 6.41 -16.65 22.00
CA HIS A 442 7.27 -15.58 22.49
C HIS A 442 6.81 -15.06 23.84
N ASN A 443 7.78 -14.62 24.64
CA ASN A 443 7.56 -14.03 25.96
C ASN A 443 8.23 -12.66 26.04
N LEU A 444 7.42 -11.61 26.19
CA LEU A 444 7.87 -10.25 26.46
C LEU A 444 7.58 -9.92 27.92
N THR A 445 8.61 -9.61 28.71
CA THR A 445 8.49 -9.16 30.10
C THR A 445 8.95 -7.72 30.23
N LEU A 446 8.05 -6.84 30.68
CA LEU A 446 8.36 -5.47 31.05
C LEU A 446 8.81 -5.44 32.52
N LEU A 447 10.04 -4.99 32.76
CA LEU A 447 10.65 -4.88 34.08
C LEU A 447 10.65 -3.39 34.50
N PRO A 448 10.88 -3.05 35.78
CA PRO A 448 10.84 -1.65 36.23
C PRO A 448 11.74 -0.69 35.45
N ARG A 449 12.87 -1.17 34.92
CA ARG A 449 13.85 -0.35 34.18
C ARG A 449 14.36 -0.99 32.87
N ASP A 450 13.87 -2.17 32.53
CA ASP A 450 14.40 -3.00 31.44
C ASP A 450 13.26 -3.70 30.69
N ILE A 451 13.56 -4.23 29.52
CA ILE A 451 12.65 -5.05 28.70
C ILE A 451 13.33 -6.39 28.45
N LYS A 452 12.67 -7.49 28.79
CA LYS A 452 13.14 -8.84 28.45
C LYS A 452 12.28 -9.40 27.33
N PHE A 453 12.89 -9.76 26.21
CA PHE A 453 12.22 -10.43 25.10
C PHE A 453 12.89 -11.80 24.87
N ASP A 454 12.12 -12.86 25.03
CA ASP A 454 12.56 -14.25 25.08
C ASP A 454 13.75 -14.45 26.05
N ASN A 455 14.94 -14.72 25.50
CA ASN A 455 16.14 -14.99 26.29
C ASN A 455 17.00 -13.74 26.54
N ASN A 456 16.67 -12.61 25.91
CA ASN A 456 17.50 -11.40 25.94
C ASN A 456 16.89 -10.34 26.84
N THR A 457 17.73 -9.71 27.67
CA THR A 457 17.34 -8.57 28.50
C THR A 457 18.02 -7.31 27.96
N TYR A 458 17.21 -6.28 27.73
CA TYR A 458 17.60 -5.00 27.17
C TYR A 458 17.32 -3.91 28.20
N THR A 459 18.32 -3.07 28.47
CA THR A 459 18.06 -1.74 29.03
C THR A 459 17.19 -0.94 28.05
N ILE A 460 16.41 0.03 28.52
CA ILE A 460 15.56 0.85 27.62
C ILE A 460 16.38 1.49 26.50
N ASP A 461 17.57 2.02 26.81
CA ASP A 461 18.49 2.56 25.80
C ASP A 461 18.89 1.52 24.76
N SER A 462 19.28 0.33 25.21
CA SER A 462 19.68 -0.76 24.29
C SER A 462 18.51 -1.27 23.45
N ALA A 463 17.28 -1.27 23.98
CA ALA A 463 16.08 -1.61 23.23
C ALA A 463 15.82 -0.58 22.12
N ILE A 464 15.87 0.72 22.45
CA ILE A 464 15.74 1.82 21.48
C ILE A 464 16.82 1.73 20.41
N LEU A 465 18.09 1.56 20.80
CA LEU A 465 19.21 1.43 19.87
C LEU A 465 19.08 0.19 18.99
N THR A 466 18.62 -0.94 19.52
CA THR A 466 18.40 -2.17 18.75
C THR A 466 17.33 -1.95 17.68
N ALA A 467 16.21 -1.34 18.05
CA ALA A 467 15.14 -1.00 17.13
C ALA A 467 15.58 0.01 16.05
N GLN A 468 16.42 0.99 16.41
CA GLN A 468 16.93 1.99 15.47
C GLN A 468 18.03 1.44 14.53
N ARG A 469 18.87 0.52 15.01
CA ARG A 469 19.92 -0.14 14.21
C ARG A 469 19.36 -1.08 13.15
N GLN A 470 18.12 -1.55 13.30
CA GLN A 470 17.42 -2.33 12.26
C GLN A 470 17.10 -1.53 10.97
N GLY A 471 17.62 -0.30 10.80
CA GLY A 471 17.48 0.44 9.53
C GLY A 471 18.33 1.71 9.46
N VAL A 472 19.62 1.62 9.85
CA VAL A 472 20.61 2.66 9.53
C VAL A 472 21.97 2.03 9.23
N THR A 473 22.33 1.92 7.95
CA THR A 473 23.74 1.94 7.54
C THR A 473 23.96 2.57 6.16
N ARG A 474 24.77 3.64 6.17
CA ARG A 474 25.62 4.24 5.12
C ARG A 474 25.05 4.31 3.68
N ASN A 475 24.66 5.52 3.30
CA ASN A 475 24.68 6.01 1.93
C ASN A 475 26.08 5.89 1.33
N LEU A 476 26.39 4.75 0.73
CA LEU A 476 27.45 4.63 -0.27
C LEU A 476 26.74 4.56 -1.61
N ALA A 477 26.57 5.70 -2.26
CA ALA A 477 26.32 5.69 -3.70
C ALA A 477 27.65 5.30 -4.36
N PRO A 478 27.73 4.18 -5.11
CA PRO A 478 28.85 3.99 -6.00
C PRO A 478 28.88 5.17 -6.98
N LEU A 479 30.07 5.75 -7.18
CA LEU A 479 30.31 6.56 -8.37
C LEU A 479 30.17 5.59 -9.55
N PHE A 480 29.11 5.73 -10.36
CA PHE A 480 28.87 4.91 -11.54
C PHE A 480 29.48 5.56 -12.78
N PRO A 481 30.69 5.19 -13.23
CA PRO A 481 31.11 5.48 -14.59
C PRO A 481 30.33 4.55 -15.55
N SER A 482 29.38 5.15 -16.28
CA SER A 482 28.47 4.51 -17.23
C SER A 482 29.14 4.12 -18.56
N SER A 483 30.20 3.31 -18.50
CA SER A 483 30.72 2.65 -19.71
C SER A 483 30.23 1.19 -19.74
N ILE A 484 29.57 0.82 -20.83
CA ILE A 484 29.30 -0.57 -21.17
C ILE A 484 30.66 -1.25 -21.35
N SER A 485 30.87 -2.41 -20.74
CA SER A 485 32.10 -3.20 -20.98
C SER A 485 32.03 -3.71 -22.43
N TRP A 486 32.76 -3.06 -23.34
CA TRP A 486 32.73 -3.35 -24.78
C TRP A 486 33.59 -4.55 -25.22
N GLN A 487 34.18 -5.30 -24.30
CA GLN A 487 35.02 -6.43 -24.67
C GLN A 487 34.15 -7.67 -24.96
N ALA A 488 34.17 -8.13 -26.22
CA ALA A 488 33.52 -9.34 -26.79
C ALA A 488 31.96 -9.39 -26.86
N ARG A 489 31.20 -8.60 -26.09
CA ARG A 489 29.71 -8.63 -26.07
C ARG A 489 29.02 -8.46 -27.44
N PRO A 490 29.42 -7.52 -28.33
CA PRO A 490 28.72 -7.34 -29.61
C PRO A 490 28.79 -8.56 -30.55
N LEU A 491 29.90 -9.29 -30.52
CA LEU A 491 30.09 -10.50 -31.34
C LEU A 491 29.18 -11.64 -30.86
N ILE A 492 29.02 -11.81 -29.54
CA ILE A 492 28.13 -12.82 -28.95
C ILE A 492 26.68 -12.50 -29.32
N ILE A 493 26.25 -11.25 -29.16
CA ILE A 493 24.89 -10.82 -29.52
C ILE A 493 24.64 -11.03 -31.02
N ALA A 494 25.61 -10.70 -31.89
CA ALA A 494 25.48 -10.91 -33.33
C ALA A 494 25.38 -12.41 -33.72
N ARG A 495 26.18 -13.28 -33.07
CA ARG A 495 26.09 -14.73 -33.22
C ARG A 495 24.71 -15.24 -32.80
N ASP A 496 24.28 -14.86 -31.60
CA ASP A 496 23.02 -15.32 -31.00
C ASP A 496 21.81 -14.83 -31.80
N LEU A 497 21.87 -13.60 -32.31
CA LEU A 497 20.88 -13.06 -33.24
C LEU A 497 20.82 -13.89 -34.54
N THR A 498 21.97 -14.29 -35.09
CA THR A 498 22.02 -15.12 -36.31
C THR A 498 21.38 -16.48 -36.07
N ILE A 499 21.70 -17.14 -34.95
CA ILE A 499 21.11 -18.43 -34.57
C ILE A 499 19.60 -18.28 -34.36
N PHE A 500 19.17 -17.24 -33.65
CA PHE A 500 17.77 -16.95 -33.42
C PHE A 500 16.99 -16.69 -34.72
N MET A 501 17.57 -15.97 -35.68
CA MET A 501 16.96 -15.74 -36.99
C MET A 501 16.83 -17.04 -37.81
N LEU A 502 17.83 -17.93 -37.75
CA LEU A 502 17.75 -19.25 -38.38
C LEU A 502 16.65 -20.10 -37.73
N PHE A 503 16.55 -20.09 -36.39
CA PHE A 503 15.48 -20.73 -35.64
C PHE A 503 14.09 -20.22 -36.10
N LEU A 504 13.91 -18.89 -36.17
CA LEU A 504 12.65 -18.31 -36.62
C LEU A 504 12.28 -18.77 -38.04
N VAL A 505 13.22 -18.74 -38.98
CA VAL A 505 12.93 -19.16 -40.36
C VAL A 505 12.59 -20.65 -40.42
N ALA A 506 13.46 -21.49 -39.84
CA ALA A 506 13.40 -22.94 -40.00
C ALA A 506 12.32 -23.63 -39.16
N LEU A 507 12.04 -23.14 -37.94
CA LEU A 507 11.14 -23.81 -37.00
C LEU A 507 9.84 -23.07 -36.72
N ILE A 508 9.76 -21.78 -37.09
CA ILE A 508 8.55 -20.95 -36.88
C ILE A 508 7.89 -20.61 -38.22
N ILE A 509 8.55 -19.84 -39.08
CA ILE A 509 7.95 -19.26 -40.29
C ILE A 509 7.58 -20.35 -41.30
N ILE A 510 8.51 -21.24 -41.64
CA ILE A 510 8.25 -22.26 -42.67
C ILE A 510 7.17 -23.27 -42.24
N PRO A 511 7.21 -23.87 -41.02
CA PRO A 511 6.15 -24.76 -40.56
C PRO A 511 4.80 -24.06 -40.50
N GLY A 512 4.75 -22.82 -40.01
CA GLY A 512 3.52 -22.04 -39.98
C GLY A 512 2.98 -21.75 -41.39
N ALA A 513 3.85 -21.43 -42.34
CA ALA A 513 3.47 -21.20 -43.74
C ALA A 513 2.87 -22.45 -44.40
N LEU A 514 3.39 -23.65 -44.08
CA LEU A 514 2.87 -24.92 -44.61
C LEU A 514 1.40 -25.15 -44.23
N VAL A 515 1.00 -24.69 -43.05
CA VAL A 515 -0.37 -24.81 -42.54
C VAL A 515 -1.25 -23.66 -43.03
N ILE A 516 -0.81 -22.40 -42.86
CA ILE A 516 -1.58 -21.21 -43.25
C ILE A 516 -1.96 -21.23 -44.73
N THR A 517 -1.03 -21.61 -45.62
CA THR A 517 -1.30 -21.62 -47.07
C THR A 517 -2.39 -22.62 -47.50
N GLN A 518 -2.70 -23.62 -46.67
CA GLN A 518 -3.81 -24.57 -46.92
C GLN A 518 -5.17 -23.99 -46.51
N ILE A 519 -5.19 -23.05 -45.57
CA ILE A 519 -6.39 -22.49 -44.94
C ILE A 519 -6.79 -21.20 -45.62
N GLN A 520 -5.82 -20.30 -45.78
CA GLN A 520 -5.99 -18.97 -46.32
C GLN A 520 -4.78 -18.66 -47.21
N LYS A 521 -5.03 -18.37 -48.49
CA LYS A 521 -3.98 -17.88 -49.38
C LYS A 521 -3.77 -16.39 -49.10
N PRO A 522 -2.60 -15.96 -48.60
CA PRO A 522 -2.37 -14.55 -48.33
C PRO A 522 -2.11 -13.82 -49.65
N ASP A 523 -2.80 -12.69 -49.86
CA ASP A 523 -2.69 -11.91 -51.10
C ASP A 523 -1.40 -11.07 -51.18
N THR A 524 -0.75 -10.82 -50.04
CA THR A 524 0.44 -9.98 -49.94
C THR A 524 1.56 -10.69 -49.19
N PHE A 525 2.81 -10.36 -49.52
CA PHE A 525 4.00 -10.89 -48.82
C PHE A 525 3.98 -10.55 -47.33
N ILE A 526 3.56 -9.32 -46.99
CA ILE A 526 3.44 -8.84 -45.60
C ILE A 526 2.38 -9.65 -44.83
N GLY A 527 1.22 -9.92 -45.43
CA GLY A 527 0.21 -10.80 -44.83
C GLY A 527 0.71 -12.23 -44.70
N TRP A 528 1.43 -12.75 -45.70
CA TRP A 528 2.00 -14.10 -45.65
C TRP A 528 2.99 -14.26 -44.51
N ILE A 529 3.95 -13.34 -44.36
CA ILE A 529 4.97 -13.45 -43.32
C ILE A 529 4.36 -13.27 -41.92
N PHE A 530 3.43 -12.32 -41.74
CA PHE A 530 2.73 -12.14 -40.46
C PHE A 530 1.98 -13.40 -40.03
N LEU A 531 1.07 -13.91 -40.89
CA LEU A 531 0.23 -15.05 -40.56
C LEU A 531 1.05 -16.32 -40.32
N SER A 532 2.07 -16.54 -41.16
CA SER A 532 2.95 -17.71 -41.03
C SER A 532 3.78 -17.66 -39.75
N THR A 533 4.31 -16.50 -39.39
CA THR A 533 5.14 -16.35 -38.17
C THR A 533 4.31 -16.52 -36.91
N VAL A 534 3.18 -15.80 -36.78
CA VAL A 534 2.36 -15.85 -35.56
C VAL A 534 1.75 -17.23 -35.35
N TYR A 535 1.23 -17.87 -36.41
CA TYR A 535 0.74 -19.24 -36.29
C TYR A 535 1.87 -20.23 -36.01
N GLY A 536 3.04 -20.05 -36.62
CA GLY A 536 4.23 -20.83 -36.32
C GLY A 536 4.64 -20.77 -34.84
N LEU A 537 4.57 -19.59 -34.22
CA LEU A 537 4.84 -19.42 -32.78
C LEU A 537 3.84 -20.22 -31.93
N ILE A 538 2.55 -20.12 -32.24
CA ILE A 538 1.50 -20.88 -31.54
C ILE A 538 1.73 -22.39 -31.71
N GLN A 539 1.95 -22.83 -32.95
CA GLN A 539 2.19 -24.25 -33.26
C GLN A 539 3.40 -24.78 -32.48
N PHE A 540 4.51 -24.05 -32.51
CA PHE A 540 5.74 -24.44 -31.82
C PHE A 540 5.55 -24.53 -30.31
N VAL A 541 4.90 -23.54 -29.70
CA VAL A 541 4.68 -23.49 -28.25
C VAL A 541 3.68 -24.55 -27.79
N VAL A 542 2.58 -24.77 -28.53
CA VAL A 542 1.61 -25.83 -28.19
C VAL A 542 2.26 -27.21 -28.32
N LEU A 543 3.06 -27.45 -29.37
CA LEU A 543 3.81 -28.70 -29.49
C LEU A 543 4.82 -28.85 -28.35
N SER A 544 5.49 -27.77 -27.96
CA SER A 544 6.42 -27.75 -26.83
C SER A 544 5.72 -28.06 -25.51
N TYR A 545 4.50 -27.53 -25.32
CA TYR A 545 3.67 -27.80 -24.15
C TYR A 545 3.29 -29.27 -24.06
N ILE A 546 2.72 -29.82 -25.15
CA ILE A 546 2.30 -31.22 -25.22
C ILE A 546 3.51 -32.14 -25.01
N SER A 547 4.61 -31.89 -25.71
CA SER A 547 5.80 -32.74 -25.63
C SER A 547 6.51 -32.65 -24.29
N GLY A 548 6.59 -31.46 -23.68
CA GLY A 548 7.17 -31.29 -22.36
C GLY A 548 6.35 -31.94 -21.24
N PHE A 549 5.02 -32.00 -21.37
CA PHE A 549 4.16 -32.76 -20.44
C PHE A 549 4.50 -34.27 -20.42
N PHE A 550 4.99 -34.81 -21.55
CA PHE A 550 5.47 -36.20 -21.65
C PHE A 550 6.99 -36.33 -21.48
N GLY A 551 7.70 -35.26 -21.11
CA GLY A 551 9.17 -35.27 -20.93
C GLY A 551 9.98 -35.41 -22.23
N VAL A 552 9.38 -35.21 -23.41
CA VAL A 552 10.02 -35.39 -24.73
C VAL A 552 10.21 -34.07 -25.47
N TYR A 553 10.88 -33.10 -24.83
CA TYR A 553 11.04 -31.72 -25.32
C TYR A 553 11.61 -31.57 -26.73
N LEU A 554 12.39 -32.54 -27.22
CA LEU A 554 12.92 -32.55 -28.60
C LEU A 554 11.88 -32.94 -29.67
N PHE A 555 10.68 -33.36 -29.29
CA PHE A 555 9.64 -33.74 -30.25
C PHE A 555 9.11 -32.54 -31.04
N ALA A 556 8.84 -31.42 -30.37
CA ALA A 556 8.35 -30.19 -31.02
C ALA A 556 9.27 -29.69 -32.16
N PRO A 557 10.59 -29.50 -31.96
CA PRO A 557 11.49 -29.07 -33.03
C PRO A 557 11.65 -30.14 -34.13
N VAL A 558 11.58 -31.43 -33.81
CA VAL A 558 11.61 -32.51 -34.82
C VAL A 558 10.39 -32.41 -35.74
N VAL A 559 9.19 -32.25 -35.18
CA VAL A 559 7.96 -32.08 -35.97
C VAL A 559 8.03 -30.83 -36.85
N CYS A 560 8.50 -29.70 -36.31
CA CYS A 560 8.70 -28.48 -37.08
C CYS A 560 9.79 -28.66 -38.17
N GLY A 561 10.90 -29.33 -37.87
CA GLY A 561 11.95 -29.64 -38.83
C GLY A 561 11.48 -30.53 -39.98
N VAL A 562 10.69 -31.57 -39.68
CA VAL A 562 10.03 -32.42 -40.68
C VAL A 562 9.06 -31.60 -41.54
N ALA A 563 8.27 -30.71 -40.94
CA ALA A 563 7.39 -29.81 -41.68
C ALA A 563 8.17 -28.91 -42.65
N THR A 564 9.32 -28.39 -42.22
CA THR A 564 10.23 -27.61 -43.07
C THR A 564 10.83 -28.43 -44.20
N PHE A 565 11.28 -29.65 -43.92
CA PHE A 565 11.75 -30.57 -44.95
C PHE A 565 10.66 -30.89 -45.99
N LEU A 566 9.42 -31.16 -45.54
CA LEU A 566 8.27 -31.38 -46.42
C LEU A 566 7.91 -30.13 -47.25
N TYR A 567 8.03 -28.94 -46.68
CA TYR A 567 7.81 -27.67 -47.39
C TYR A 567 8.80 -27.51 -48.56
N ILE A 568 10.07 -27.83 -48.32
CA ILE A 568 11.12 -27.81 -49.34
C ILE A 568 10.88 -28.88 -50.40
N LEU A 569 10.62 -30.13 -50.01
CA LEU A 569 10.34 -31.25 -50.93
C LEU A 569 9.16 -30.96 -51.86
N LYS A 570 8.07 -30.40 -51.33
CA LYS A 570 6.87 -30.04 -52.11
C LYS A 570 7.06 -28.79 -52.98
N LYS A 571 8.25 -28.17 -52.97
CA LYS A 571 8.56 -26.89 -53.62
C LYS A 571 7.57 -25.80 -53.26
N ALA A 572 7.02 -25.85 -52.04
CA ALA A 572 5.96 -24.93 -51.60
C ALA A 572 6.47 -23.48 -51.48
N TYR A 573 7.79 -23.28 -51.36
CA TYR A 573 8.45 -21.97 -51.43
C TYR A 573 8.15 -21.19 -52.73
N LYS A 574 7.78 -21.87 -53.82
CA LYS A 574 7.36 -21.22 -55.06
C LYS A 574 6.04 -20.44 -54.93
N ASN A 575 5.24 -20.76 -53.90
CA ASN A 575 3.97 -20.10 -53.63
C ASN A 575 4.10 -18.87 -52.72
N ILE A 576 5.33 -18.51 -52.31
CA ILE A 576 5.57 -17.30 -51.50
C ILE A 576 5.26 -16.07 -52.37
N PRO A 577 4.34 -15.18 -51.94
CA PRO A 577 4.09 -13.95 -52.65
C PRO A 577 5.37 -13.11 -52.75
N ARG A 578 5.65 -12.51 -53.91
CA ARG A 578 6.87 -11.69 -54.06
C ARG A 578 6.74 -10.38 -53.27
N PRO A 579 7.79 -9.93 -52.57
CA PRO A 579 7.81 -8.59 -51.97
C PRO A 579 7.74 -7.53 -53.07
N LYS A 580 6.96 -6.47 -52.83
CA LYS A 580 6.88 -5.30 -53.73
C LYS A 580 7.72 -4.17 -53.17
N PHE A 581 8.81 -3.83 -53.85
CA PHE A 581 9.65 -2.69 -53.51
C PHE A 581 9.15 -1.44 -54.23
N THR A 582 8.37 -0.62 -53.52
CA THR A 582 7.93 0.69 -54.02
C THR A 582 8.42 1.79 -53.06
N PRO A 583 8.58 3.05 -53.50
CA PRO A 583 8.94 4.16 -52.60
C PRO A 583 7.99 4.28 -51.41
N ARG A 584 6.69 4.00 -51.62
CA ARG A 584 5.68 3.94 -50.56
C ARG A 584 5.94 2.82 -49.56
N ALA A 585 6.33 1.63 -50.04
CA ALA A 585 6.70 0.52 -49.17
C ALA A 585 7.92 0.85 -48.31
N LEU A 586 8.93 1.54 -48.86
CA LEU A 586 10.09 2.01 -48.11
C LEU A 586 9.71 2.97 -46.97
N ILE A 587 8.78 3.90 -47.21
CA ILE A 587 8.28 4.81 -46.16
C ILE A 587 7.58 4.02 -45.05
N LEU A 588 6.70 3.07 -45.39
CA LEU A 588 6.03 2.24 -44.39
C LEU A 588 7.04 1.39 -43.60
N SER A 589 8.05 0.83 -44.26
CA SER A 589 9.14 0.10 -43.62
C SER A 589 9.97 0.99 -42.69
N ALA A 590 10.24 2.25 -43.06
CA ALA A 590 10.93 3.20 -42.20
C ALA A 590 10.12 3.53 -40.93
N ILE A 591 8.80 3.72 -41.06
CA ILE A 591 7.91 3.94 -39.90
C ILE A 591 7.90 2.70 -38.99
N VAL A 592 7.83 1.50 -39.56
CA VAL A 592 7.95 0.24 -38.78
C VAL A 592 9.30 0.17 -38.08
N GLY A 593 10.41 0.50 -38.75
CA GLY A 593 11.74 0.54 -38.13
C GLY A 593 11.84 1.50 -36.96
N LEU A 594 11.32 2.72 -37.11
CA LEU A 594 11.24 3.70 -36.02
C LEU A 594 10.34 3.21 -34.88
N GLY A 595 9.21 2.56 -35.20
CA GLY A 595 8.29 1.99 -34.23
C GLY A 595 8.91 0.85 -33.40
N ILE A 596 9.72 -0.01 -34.05
CA ILE A 596 10.49 -1.06 -33.37
C ILE A 596 11.44 -0.44 -32.36
N VAL A 597 12.26 0.54 -32.77
CA VAL A 597 13.18 1.22 -31.85
C VAL A 597 12.39 1.80 -30.68
N PHE A 598 11.32 2.54 -30.96
CA PHE A 598 10.51 3.21 -29.95
C PHE A 598 9.92 2.28 -28.88
N GLN A 599 9.39 1.10 -29.28
CA GLN A 599 8.79 0.12 -28.36
C GLN A 599 9.80 -0.83 -27.69
N VAL A 600 11.03 -0.89 -28.19
CA VAL A 600 12.10 -1.75 -27.64
C VAL A 600 12.96 -0.99 -26.63
N LEU A 601 13.03 0.33 -26.72
CA LEU A 601 13.76 1.19 -25.78
C LEU A 601 13.49 0.87 -24.29
N PRO A 602 12.23 0.66 -23.83
CA PRO A 602 11.95 0.38 -22.41
C PRO A 602 12.51 -0.94 -21.87
N VAL A 603 12.91 -1.87 -22.74
CA VAL A 603 13.33 -3.22 -22.33
C VAL A 603 14.78 -3.53 -22.68
N VAL A 604 15.32 -2.97 -23.76
CA VAL A 604 16.58 -3.41 -24.39
C VAL A 604 17.83 -3.32 -23.49
N MET A 605 17.81 -2.40 -22.52
CA MET A 605 18.94 -2.17 -21.61
C MET A 605 18.95 -3.14 -20.42
N SER A 606 17.79 -3.68 -20.03
CA SER A 606 17.67 -4.57 -18.87
C SER A 606 18.43 -5.89 -19.10
N GLY A 607 19.05 -6.40 -18.03
CA GLY A 607 19.85 -7.62 -18.07
C GLY A 607 21.14 -7.52 -18.92
N SER A 608 21.64 -6.31 -19.16
CA SER A 608 22.97 -6.09 -19.75
C SER A 608 24.03 -6.04 -18.66
N HIS A 609 25.21 -6.65 -18.90
CA HIS A 609 26.38 -6.50 -18.01
C HIS A 609 27.07 -5.15 -18.24
N PHE A 610 27.17 -4.36 -17.18
CA PHE A 610 27.94 -3.12 -17.09
C PHE A 610 29.12 -3.29 -16.12
N ASN A 611 29.99 -2.29 -16.01
CA ASN A 611 31.14 -2.32 -15.10
C ASN A 611 30.76 -2.37 -13.60
N TYR A 612 29.50 -2.15 -13.27
CA TYR A 612 28.96 -2.28 -11.92
C TYR A 612 28.16 -3.56 -11.71
N GLY A 613 27.94 -4.38 -12.76
CA GLY A 613 27.08 -5.56 -12.75
C GLY A 613 25.88 -5.44 -13.68
N ASP A 614 24.79 -6.16 -13.39
CA ASP A 614 23.59 -6.22 -14.23
C ASP A 614 22.60 -5.11 -13.88
N GLY A 615 22.25 -4.27 -14.86
CA GLY A 615 21.29 -3.17 -14.69
C GLY A 615 19.87 -3.51 -15.13
N PHE A 616 18.86 -2.96 -14.43
CA PHE A 616 17.45 -3.10 -14.77
C PHE A 616 16.70 -1.76 -14.73
N TRP A 617 15.77 -1.60 -15.67
CA TRP A 617 14.97 -0.39 -15.82
C TRP A 617 13.48 -0.68 -15.65
N GLY A 618 12.82 0.16 -14.84
CA GLY A 618 11.38 0.13 -14.66
C GLY A 618 10.85 -1.23 -14.17
N PRO A 619 9.68 -1.68 -14.65
CA PRO A 619 9.07 -2.93 -14.22
C PRO A 619 9.89 -4.19 -14.51
N ASN A 620 10.88 -4.14 -15.40
CA ASN A 620 11.72 -5.29 -15.73
C ASN A 620 12.53 -5.80 -14.53
N ALA A 621 12.79 -4.94 -13.55
CA ALA A 621 13.43 -5.30 -12.29
C ALA A 621 12.61 -6.27 -11.45
N HIS A 622 11.29 -6.34 -11.67
CA HIS A 622 10.39 -7.25 -10.99
C HIS A 622 9.84 -8.29 -11.97
N ASP A 623 9.01 -7.85 -12.92
CA ASP A 623 8.28 -8.73 -13.85
C ASP A 623 9.24 -9.45 -14.81
N GLY A 624 10.27 -8.75 -15.30
CA GLY A 624 11.28 -9.35 -16.17
C GLY A 624 12.07 -10.46 -15.45
N ILE A 625 12.35 -10.27 -14.16
CA ILE A 625 13.08 -11.24 -13.34
C ILE A 625 12.19 -12.44 -12.99
N TRP A 626 10.91 -12.20 -12.72
CA TRP A 626 9.91 -13.27 -12.58
C TRP A 626 9.88 -14.18 -13.82
N HIS A 627 9.86 -13.60 -15.03
CA HIS A 627 9.92 -14.36 -16.27
C HIS A 627 11.20 -15.21 -16.39
N LEU A 628 12.37 -14.67 -16.01
CA LEU A 628 13.63 -15.43 -16.02
C LEU A 628 13.60 -16.60 -15.02
N SER A 629 13.09 -16.37 -13.81
CA SER A 629 12.92 -17.40 -12.79
C SER A 629 11.98 -18.52 -13.24
N LEU A 630 10.86 -18.15 -13.87
CA LEU A 630 9.88 -19.09 -14.39
C LEU A 630 10.43 -19.93 -15.56
N VAL A 631 11.22 -19.32 -16.45
CA VAL A 631 11.92 -20.05 -17.52
C VAL A 631 12.82 -21.15 -16.95
N ASN A 632 13.55 -20.88 -15.86
CA ASN A 632 14.38 -21.91 -15.21
C ASN A 632 13.53 -23.07 -14.68
N SER A 633 12.38 -22.79 -14.07
CA SER A 633 11.45 -23.83 -13.60
C SER A 633 10.89 -24.69 -14.76
N LEU A 634 10.53 -24.04 -15.87
CA LEU A 634 10.00 -24.72 -17.06
C LEU A 634 11.00 -25.65 -17.76
N LEU A 635 12.30 -25.36 -17.63
CA LEU A 635 13.37 -26.25 -18.11
C LEU A 635 13.48 -27.54 -17.30
N LEU A 636 12.97 -27.57 -16.06
CA LEU A 636 12.99 -28.75 -15.19
C LEU A 636 11.78 -29.66 -15.42
N GLY A 637 10.60 -29.10 -15.71
CA GLY A 637 9.39 -29.89 -15.87
C GLY A 637 8.13 -29.09 -16.23
N LEU A 638 7.15 -29.78 -16.81
CA LEU A 638 5.78 -29.31 -17.00
C LEU A 638 4.80 -30.25 -16.29
N PRO A 639 3.83 -29.73 -15.52
CA PRO A 639 3.66 -28.33 -15.12
C PRO A 639 4.78 -27.81 -14.20
N PRO A 640 5.13 -26.51 -14.26
CA PRO A 640 6.26 -25.98 -13.49
C PRO A 640 5.92 -25.89 -11.99
N ASN A 641 6.94 -26.09 -11.16
CA ASN A 641 6.86 -25.71 -9.75
C ASN A 641 7.00 -24.19 -9.62
N ASN A 642 6.47 -23.61 -8.55
CA ASN A 642 6.67 -22.21 -8.22
C ASN A 642 8.14 -21.99 -7.84
N PRO A 643 8.92 -21.22 -8.62
CA PRO A 643 10.35 -21.08 -8.39
C PRO A 643 10.69 -20.25 -7.14
N THR A 644 9.75 -19.42 -6.68
CA THR A 644 9.94 -18.55 -5.50
C THR A 644 9.24 -19.06 -4.25
N LEU A 645 8.57 -20.21 -4.34
CA LEU A 645 7.89 -20.87 -3.22
C LEU A 645 8.06 -22.39 -3.34
N SER A 646 9.24 -22.88 -2.97
CA SER A 646 9.65 -24.27 -3.17
C SER A 646 8.62 -25.31 -2.67
N GLY A 647 8.44 -26.41 -3.40
CA GLY A 647 7.45 -27.45 -3.02
C GLY A 647 5.98 -27.08 -3.26
N VAL A 648 5.69 -25.90 -3.83
CA VAL A 648 4.35 -25.52 -4.29
C VAL A 648 4.31 -25.57 -5.82
N GLN A 649 3.29 -26.20 -6.40
CA GLN A 649 3.07 -26.22 -7.85
C GLN A 649 2.53 -24.86 -8.32
N LEU A 650 2.99 -24.37 -9.47
CA LEU A 650 2.47 -23.13 -10.04
C LEU A 650 1.10 -23.38 -10.68
N ILE A 651 0.04 -22.87 -10.05
CA ILE A 651 -1.34 -22.97 -10.51
C ILE A 651 -1.89 -21.60 -10.91
N ASN A 652 -2.91 -21.59 -11.78
CA ASN A 652 -3.63 -20.39 -12.23
C ASN A 652 -2.75 -19.32 -12.92
N TYR A 653 -1.60 -19.70 -13.47
CA TYR A 653 -0.67 -18.80 -14.18
C TYR A 653 -0.48 -19.17 -15.66
N HIS A 654 -0.33 -18.15 -16.52
CA HIS A 654 -0.23 -18.30 -17.98
C HIS A 654 1.24 -18.27 -18.46
N TYR A 655 1.86 -19.43 -18.60
CA TYR A 655 3.30 -19.54 -18.85
C TYR A 655 3.69 -19.91 -20.29
N LEU A 656 2.80 -19.80 -21.29
CA LEU A 656 3.15 -20.17 -22.68
C LEU A 656 4.20 -19.24 -23.30
N TYR A 657 4.24 -17.97 -22.90
CA TYR A 657 5.31 -17.06 -23.31
C TYR A 657 6.65 -17.52 -22.71
N ASP A 658 6.69 -17.85 -21.43
CA ASP A 658 7.90 -18.33 -20.76
C ASP A 658 8.35 -19.67 -21.35
N LEU A 659 7.42 -20.55 -21.72
CA LEU A 659 7.72 -21.80 -22.39
C LEU A 659 8.34 -21.59 -23.78
N LEU A 660 7.90 -20.56 -24.52
CA LEU A 660 8.54 -20.15 -25.77
C LEU A 660 10.01 -19.77 -25.55
N LEU A 661 10.31 -19.01 -24.49
CA LEU A 661 11.68 -18.64 -24.14
C LEU A 661 12.50 -19.86 -23.72
N ALA A 662 11.96 -20.71 -22.83
CA ALA A 662 12.62 -21.91 -22.32
C ALA A 662 12.99 -22.88 -23.45
N THR A 663 12.04 -23.18 -24.34
CA THR A 663 12.28 -24.09 -25.46
C THR A 663 13.21 -23.49 -26.52
N THR A 664 13.13 -22.17 -26.76
CA THR A 664 14.09 -21.51 -27.66
C THR A 664 15.50 -21.56 -27.08
N HIS A 665 15.67 -21.28 -25.79
CA HIS A 665 16.95 -21.40 -25.09
C HIS A 665 17.50 -22.83 -25.16
N LEU A 666 16.68 -23.82 -24.83
CA LEU A 666 17.05 -25.24 -24.86
C LEU A 666 17.59 -25.70 -26.22
N LEU A 667 17.03 -25.17 -27.32
CA LEU A 667 17.39 -25.58 -28.68
C LEU A 667 18.55 -24.78 -29.28
N THR A 668 18.63 -23.50 -28.97
CA THR A 668 19.56 -22.58 -29.64
C THR A 668 20.78 -22.24 -28.79
N GLY A 669 20.70 -22.44 -27.47
CA GLY A 669 21.71 -21.99 -26.51
C GLY A 669 21.75 -20.47 -26.30
N VAL A 670 20.86 -19.70 -26.95
CA VAL A 670 20.78 -18.23 -26.79
C VAL A 670 20.35 -17.89 -25.37
N ALA A 671 21.00 -16.91 -24.75
CA ALA A 671 20.70 -16.50 -23.37
C ALA A 671 19.24 -16.06 -23.19
N THR A 672 18.60 -16.50 -22.10
CA THR A 672 17.20 -16.19 -21.79
C THR A 672 16.96 -14.69 -21.62
N SER A 673 17.93 -13.96 -21.05
CA SER A 673 17.89 -12.50 -20.92
C SER A 673 17.88 -11.79 -22.29
N ASP A 674 18.65 -12.27 -23.27
CA ASP A 674 18.65 -11.71 -24.62
C ASP A 674 17.35 -12.02 -25.39
N LEU A 675 16.80 -13.23 -25.20
CA LEU A 675 15.49 -13.59 -25.76
C LEU A 675 14.39 -12.68 -25.19
N LEU A 676 14.37 -12.48 -23.87
CA LEU A 676 13.36 -11.70 -23.15
C LEU A 676 13.44 -10.20 -23.47
N PHE A 677 14.63 -9.59 -23.36
CA PHE A 677 14.77 -8.14 -23.41
C PHE A 677 15.11 -7.57 -24.79
N ARG A 678 15.58 -8.39 -25.74
CA ARG A 678 16.09 -7.90 -27.04
C ARG A 678 15.39 -8.55 -28.22
N PHE A 679 15.49 -9.87 -28.36
CA PHE A 679 15.11 -10.53 -29.62
C PHE A 679 13.60 -10.67 -29.81
N TYR A 680 12.85 -11.21 -28.84
CA TYR A 680 11.39 -11.28 -28.96
C TYR A 680 10.70 -9.91 -28.99
N PRO A 681 11.09 -8.92 -28.16
CA PRO A 681 10.55 -7.56 -28.27
C PRO A 681 10.65 -6.96 -29.68
N VAL A 682 11.81 -7.11 -30.35
CA VAL A 682 12.00 -6.66 -31.74
C VAL A 682 11.05 -7.38 -32.69
N ILE A 683 10.91 -8.69 -32.56
CA ILE A 683 10.00 -9.50 -33.40
C ILE A 683 8.54 -9.13 -33.13
N PHE A 684 8.14 -8.91 -31.89
CA PHE A 684 6.77 -8.56 -31.55
C PHE A 684 6.39 -7.19 -32.08
N SER A 685 7.25 -6.19 -31.92
CA SER A 685 7.04 -4.86 -32.51
C SER A 685 6.98 -4.93 -34.03
N LEU A 686 7.89 -5.66 -34.69
CA LEU A 686 7.85 -5.86 -36.15
C LEU A 686 6.52 -6.48 -36.59
N LEU A 687 6.12 -7.59 -35.96
CA LEU A 687 4.88 -8.33 -36.24
C LEU A 687 3.64 -7.48 -35.97
N LEU A 688 3.67 -6.60 -34.97
CA LEU A 688 2.57 -5.68 -34.68
C LEU A 688 2.34 -4.74 -35.87
N GLY A 689 3.38 -4.05 -36.35
CA GLY A 689 3.25 -3.12 -37.47
C GLY A 689 2.76 -3.80 -38.75
N ILE A 690 3.36 -4.92 -39.14
CA ILE A 690 2.93 -5.63 -40.36
C ILE A 690 1.55 -6.28 -40.19
N GLY A 691 1.23 -6.75 -38.98
CA GLY A 691 -0.07 -7.28 -38.59
C GLY A 691 -1.15 -6.22 -38.72
N SER A 692 -0.92 -5.00 -38.23
CA SER A 692 -1.84 -3.88 -38.38
C SER A 692 -2.09 -3.52 -39.85
N LEU A 693 -1.05 -3.48 -40.69
CA LEU A 693 -1.20 -3.25 -42.13
C LEU A 693 -2.06 -4.33 -42.79
N SER A 694 -1.89 -5.59 -42.39
CA SER A 694 -2.70 -6.69 -42.90
C SER A 694 -4.15 -6.64 -42.42
N LEU A 695 -4.38 -6.22 -41.16
CA LEU A 695 -5.71 -6.08 -40.58
C LEU A 695 -6.53 -4.97 -41.27
N VAL A 696 -5.90 -3.83 -41.58
CA VAL A 696 -6.54 -2.72 -42.30
C VAL A 696 -7.13 -3.17 -43.63
N GLN A 697 -6.45 -4.10 -44.34
CA GLN A 697 -6.93 -4.65 -45.61
C GLN A 697 -8.22 -5.47 -45.47
N LEU A 698 -8.45 -6.10 -44.32
CA LEU A 698 -9.67 -6.89 -44.05
C LEU A 698 -10.89 -6.05 -43.74
N ILE A 699 -10.69 -4.85 -43.19
CA ILE A 699 -11.78 -4.05 -42.59
C ILE A 699 -12.09 -2.77 -43.38
N SER A 700 -11.18 -2.35 -44.27
CA SER A 700 -11.38 -1.18 -45.13
C SER A 700 -11.90 -1.60 -46.52
N PRO A 701 -13.13 -1.19 -46.91
CA PRO A 701 -13.75 -1.62 -48.18
C PRO A 701 -13.23 -0.91 -49.44
N ASP A 702 -12.39 0.12 -49.30
CA ASP A 702 -11.96 0.96 -50.42
C ASP A 702 -10.61 0.51 -51.01
N LYS A 703 -10.62 0.08 -52.27
CA LYS A 703 -9.42 -0.44 -52.97
C LYS A 703 -8.48 0.64 -53.54
N LEU A 704 -8.73 1.94 -53.30
CA LEU A 704 -7.91 2.98 -53.93
C LEU A 704 -6.50 3.05 -53.30
N GLU A 705 -5.48 2.75 -54.10
CA GLU A 705 -4.09 2.63 -53.64
C GLU A 705 -3.58 3.89 -52.89
N ARG A 706 -3.89 5.09 -53.39
CA ARG A 706 -3.50 6.36 -52.72
C ARG A 706 -4.14 6.53 -51.34
N ARG A 707 -5.40 6.07 -51.18
CA ARG A 707 -6.10 6.10 -49.89
C ARG A 707 -5.46 5.10 -48.93
N ASN A 708 -5.17 3.91 -49.43
CA ASN A 708 -4.58 2.84 -48.65
C ASN A 708 -3.20 3.24 -48.11
N PHE A 709 -2.39 3.96 -48.89
CA PHE A 709 -1.11 4.47 -48.41
C PHE A 709 -1.26 5.44 -47.22
N GLN A 710 -2.10 6.47 -47.32
CA GLN A 710 -2.28 7.46 -46.25
C GLN A 710 -2.88 6.83 -44.99
N THR A 711 -3.90 5.99 -45.14
CA THR A 711 -4.46 5.20 -44.03
C THR A 711 -3.38 4.36 -43.35
N ASN A 712 -2.55 3.64 -44.12
CA ASN A 712 -1.49 2.80 -43.57
C ASN A 712 -0.45 3.60 -42.79
N VAL A 713 -0.05 4.78 -43.28
CA VAL A 713 0.86 5.70 -42.55
C VAL A 713 0.26 6.10 -41.21
N PHE A 714 -1.00 6.56 -41.18
CA PHE A 714 -1.63 6.98 -39.93
C PHE A 714 -1.85 5.81 -38.98
N VAL A 715 -2.26 4.64 -39.47
CA VAL A 715 -2.43 3.45 -38.61
C VAL A 715 -1.10 3.07 -37.95
N LEU A 716 -0.01 2.97 -38.71
CA LEU A 716 1.30 2.68 -38.13
C LEU A 716 1.71 3.75 -37.10
N PHE A 717 1.49 5.03 -37.42
CA PHE A 717 1.82 6.11 -36.51
C PHE A 717 1.10 5.99 -35.17
N PHE A 718 -0.23 5.82 -35.18
CA PHE A 718 -1.00 5.71 -33.94
C PHE A 718 -0.74 4.40 -33.19
N VAL A 719 -0.47 3.29 -33.89
CA VAL A 719 -0.17 2.01 -33.25
C VAL A 719 1.15 2.07 -32.48
N TYR A 720 2.18 2.76 -32.99
CA TYR A 720 3.48 2.83 -32.33
C TYR A 720 3.65 4.00 -31.37
N PHE A 721 3.22 5.20 -31.77
CA PHE A 721 3.68 6.42 -31.12
C PHE A 721 2.61 7.12 -30.29
N SER A 722 1.33 6.71 -30.36
CA SER A 722 0.28 7.35 -29.57
C SER A 722 0.48 7.16 -28.07
N GLY A 723 -0.02 8.10 -27.28
CA GLY A 723 -0.15 7.97 -25.83
C GLY A 723 -1.43 8.60 -25.28
N SER A 724 -1.53 8.64 -23.95
CA SER A 724 -2.67 9.20 -23.20
C SER A 724 -2.60 10.73 -23.11
N PHE A 725 -3.67 11.37 -22.62
CA PHE A 725 -3.65 12.79 -22.25
C PHE A 725 -3.04 13.06 -20.87
N GLY A 726 -2.32 12.10 -20.28
CA GLY A 726 -1.75 12.26 -18.93
C GLY A 726 -0.73 13.38 -18.85
N TRP A 727 -0.10 13.75 -19.97
CA TRP A 727 0.78 14.92 -20.05
C TRP A 727 0.06 16.22 -19.72
N ILE A 728 -1.26 16.32 -19.91
CA ILE A 728 -2.04 17.52 -19.51
C ILE A 728 -2.08 17.60 -17.99
N VAL A 729 -2.38 16.47 -17.34
CA VAL A 729 -2.47 16.39 -15.88
C VAL A 729 -1.11 16.66 -15.25
N GLU A 730 -0.06 16.00 -15.74
CA GLU A 730 1.30 16.18 -15.24
C GLU A 730 1.80 17.61 -15.44
N PHE A 731 1.53 18.21 -16.60
CA PHE A 731 1.93 19.58 -16.87
C PHE A 731 1.22 20.58 -15.96
N LEU A 732 -0.07 20.38 -15.68
CA LEU A 732 -0.83 21.22 -14.75
C LEU A 732 -0.37 21.05 -13.30
N ARG A 733 0.13 19.86 -12.93
CA ARG A 733 0.55 19.53 -11.55
C ARG A 733 2.00 19.92 -11.27
N GLU A 734 2.93 19.53 -12.15
CA GLU A 734 4.38 19.58 -11.92
C GLU A 734 5.12 20.50 -12.90
N GLY A 735 4.43 21.06 -13.90
CA GLY A 735 5.05 21.95 -14.89
C GLY A 735 5.93 21.25 -15.95
N HIS A 736 5.93 19.92 -16.00
CA HIS A 736 6.63 19.13 -17.02
C HIS A 736 5.71 18.11 -17.70
N PHE A 737 6.11 17.60 -18.86
CA PHE A 737 5.38 16.53 -19.54
C PHE A 737 5.71 15.17 -18.93
N GLY A 738 4.72 14.27 -18.88
CA GLY A 738 4.83 12.94 -18.29
C GLY A 738 3.47 12.23 -18.21
N GLY A 739 3.28 11.39 -17.18
CA GLY A 739 1.97 10.85 -16.84
C GLY A 739 1.44 9.75 -17.77
N GLU A 740 2.27 8.82 -18.23
CA GLU A 740 1.81 7.72 -19.11
C GLU A 740 0.62 6.96 -18.50
N SER A 741 0.79 6.51 -17.25
CA SER A 741 -0.16 5.69 -16.49
C SER A 741 -1.02 6.49 -15.50
N THR A 742 -1.13 7.80 -15.68
CA THR A 742 -1.98 8.68 -14.83
C THR A 742 -3.42 8.18 -14.78
N PHE A 743 -3.91 7.58 -15.86
CA PHE A 743 -5.25 7.01 -15.97
C PHE A 743 -5.26 5.47 -15.88
N TRP A 744 -4.25 4.88 -15.23
CA TRP A 744 -3.97 3.44 -15.09
C TRP A 744 -3.39 2.72 -16.31
N ALA A 745 -3.80 3.04 -17.54
CA ALA A 745 -3.38 2.23 -18.68
C ALA A 745 -1.98 2.61 -19.20
N ASN A 746 -1.12 1.61 -19.41
CA ASN A 746 0.15 1.78 -20.11
C ASN A 746 -0.09 2.04 -21.60
N GLN A 747 0.84 2.77 -22.22
CA GLN A 747 0.72 3.22 -23.60
C GLN A 747 1.56 2.35 -24.54
N PRO A 748 1.33 2.41 -25.87
CA PRO A 748 2.03 1.57 -26.84
C PRO A 748 3.55 1.53 -26.75
N VAL A 749 4.21 2.58 -26.24
CA VAL A 749 5.65 2.59 -25.95
C VAL A 749 6.06 1.46 -25.00
N SER A 750 5.21 1.17 -24.02
CA SER A 750 5.40 0.19 -22.95
C SER A 750 4.88 -1.21 -23.29
N LEU A 751 4.53 -1.47 -24.56
CA LEU A 751 3.99 -2.76 -25.03
C LEU A 751 4.84 -3.95 -24.56
N ASN A 752 6.17 -3.85 -24.75
CA ASN A 752 7.10 -4.95 -24.47
C ASN A 752 7.43 -5.12 -22.98
N LEU A 753 7.00 -4.21 -22.09
CA LEU A 753 7.12 -4.41 -20.64
C LEU A 753 6.23 -5.56 -20.15
N ASN A 754 5.21 -5.95 -20.92
CA ASN A 754 4.35 -7.10 -20.66
C ASN A 754 4.38 -8.03 -21.87
N PRO A 755 5.42 -8.86 -22.01
CA PRO A 755 5.57 -9.72 -23.18
C PRO A 755 4.41 -10.71 -23.43
N PRO A 756 3.76 -11.31 -22.39
CA PRO A 756 2.56 -12.11 -22.58
C PRO A 756 1.41 -11.35 -23.27
N PHE A 757 1.24 -10.06 -22.95
CA PHE A 757 0.31 -9.17 -23.65
C PHE A 757 0.76 -8.86 -25.09
N ALA A 758 2.05 -8.60 -25.31
CA ALA A 758 2.57 -8.30 -26.63
C ALA A 758 2.30 -9.43 -27.63
N ILE A 759 2.61 -10.68 -27.26
CA ILE A 759 2.34 -11.83 -28.14
C ILE A 759 0.84 -12.13 -28.28
N SER A 760 0.04 -12.01 -27.21
CA SER A 760 -1.40 -12.27 -27.28
C SER A 760 -2.11 -11.28 -28.22
N LEU A 761 -1.64 -10.03 -28.30
CA LEU A 761 -2.16 -9.04 -29.25
C LEU A 761 -1.93 -9.47 -30.71
N LEU A 762 -0.75 -10.03 -31.03
CA LEU A 762 -0.46 -10.59 -32.36
C LEU A 762 -1.36 -11.78 -32.68
N VAL A 763 -1.58 -12.65 -31.69
CA VAL A 763 -2.48 -13.80 -31.80
C VAL A 763 -3.94 -13.34 -32.01
N CYS A 764 -4.38 -12.26 -31.35
CA CYS A 764 -5.69 -11.63 -31.61
C CYS A 764 -5.82 -11.13 -33.06
N ILE A 765 -4.77 -10.52 -33.63
CA ILE A 765 -4.80 -10.09 -35.02
C ILE A 765 -4.90 -11.31 -35.97
N LEU A 766 -4.12 -12.38 -35.73
CA LEU A 766 -4.25 -13.65 -36.46
C LEU A 766 -5.66 -14.25 -36.32
N PHE A 767 -6.23 -14.24 -35.12
CA PHE A 767 -7.58 -14.69 -34.84
C PHE A 767 -8.60 -13.96 -35.73
N PHE A 768 -8.51 -12.63 -35.87
CA PHE A 768 -9.42 -11.88 -36.75
C PHE A 768 -9.24 -12.22 -38.24
N HIS A 769 -8.02 -12.50 -38.70
CA HIS A 769 -7.80 -13.00 -40.08
C HIS A 769 -8.51 -14.33 -40.33
N LEU A 770 -8.40 -15.26 -39.39
CA LEU A 770 -9.03 -16.57 -39.48
C LEU A 770 -10.56 -16.47 -39.33
N LEU A 771 -11.04 -15.63 -38.42
CA LEU A 771 -12.45 -15.41 -38.15
C LEU A 771 -13.18 -14.80 -39.36
N PHE A 772 -12.54 -13.84 -40.03
CA PHE A 772 -13.11 -13.15 -41.20
C PHE A 772 -12.86 -13.87 -42.52
N SER A 773 -12.19 -15.03 -42.50
CA SER A 773 -11.99 -15.84 -43.69
C SER A 773 -13.31 -16.39 -44.23
N GLU A 774 -13.49 -16.32 -45.54
CA GLU A 774 -14.64 -16.94 -46.22
C GLU A 774 -14.57 -18.47 -46.22
N ARG A 775 -13.37 -19.04 -46.04
CA ARG A 775 -13.14 -20.49 -46.07
C ARG A 775 -13.39 -21.13 -44.70
N ARG A 776 -14.50 -21.83 -44.59
CA ARG A 776 -14.98 -22.48 -43.35
C ARG A 776 -14.93 -24.00 -43.42
N SER A 777 -13.73 -24.53 -43.67
CA SER A 777 -13.46 -25.98 -43.62
C SER A 777 -13.26 -26.44 -42.18
N TRP A 778 -13.40 -27.74 -41.91
CA TRP A 778 -13.10 -28.29 -40.59
C TRP A 778 -11.67 -27.98 -40.13
N LYS A 779 -10.69 -27.96 -41.06
CA LYS A 779 -9.29 -27.60 -40.77
C LYS A 779 -9.16 -26.15 -40.33
N SER A 780 -9.87 -25.23 -40.98
CA SER A 780 -9.82 -23.81 -40.64
C SER A 780 -10.52 -23.52 -39.31
N MET A 781 -11.61 -24.25 -39.00
CA MET A 781 -12.28 -24.16 -37.70
C MET A 781 -11.44 -24.74 -36.57
N LEU A 782 -10.76 -25.87 -36.78
CA LEU A 782 -9.83 -26.44 -35.79
C LEU A 782 -8.69 -25.47 -35.48
N ILE A 783 -8.16 -24.79 -36.50
CA ILE A 783 -7.05 -23.85 -36.32
C ILE A 783 -7.51 -22.54 -35.69
N LEU A 784 -8.69 -22.02 -36.06
CA LEU A 784 -9.32 -20.92 -35.33
C LEU A 784 -9.53 -21.27 -33.85
N ALA A 785 -10.01 -22.49 -33.57
CA ALA A 785 -10.21 -22.98 -32.22
C ALA A 785 -8.90 -23.11 -31.43
N LEU A 786 -7.83 -23.64 -32.05
CA LEU A 786 -6.51 -23.74 -31.44
C LEU A 786 -5.89 -22.36 -31.15
N VAL A 787 -5.98 -21.43 -32.11
CA VAL A 787 -5.50 -20.06 -31.96
C VAL A 787 -6.23 -19.39 -30.80
N ASN A 788 -7.56 -19.48 -30.75
CA ASN A 788 -8.33 -18.93 -29.64
C ASN A 788 -7.98 -19.62 -28.30
N ALA A 789 -7.94 -20.95 -28.23
CA ALA A 789 -7.59 -21.68 -27.01
C ALA A 789 -6.20 -21.33 -26.47
N SER A 790 -5.21 -21.15 -27.36
CA SER A 790 -3.84 -20.78 -26.96
C SER A 790 -3.76 -19.43 -26.26
N LEU A 791 -4.69 -18.51 -26.52
CA LEU A 791 -4.74 -17.22 -25.84
C LEU A 791 -4.94 -17.38 -24.34
N LEU A 792 -5.58 -18.46 -23.85
CA LEU A 792 -5.71 -18.67 -22.41
C LEU A 792 -4.33 -18.81 -21.74
N GLY A 793 -3.39 -19.47 -22.42
CA GLY A 793 -2.03 -19.69 -21.93
C GLY A 793 -1.03 -18.57 -22.23
N PHE A 794 -1.34 -17.64 -23.15
CA PHE A 794 -0.57 -16.41 -23.32
C PHE A 794 -1.12 -15.27 -22.47
N LYS A 795 -2.44 -15.05 -22.48
CA LYS A 795 -3.12 -14.04 -21.67
C LYS A 795 -4.62 -14.31 -21.57
N ALA A 796 -5.09 -14.71 -20.39
CA ALA A 796 -6.51 -15.01 -20.14
C ALA A 796 -7.47 -13.89 -20.57
N TYR A 797 -7.07 -12.62 -20.45
CA TYR A 797 -7.86 -11.48 -20.91
C TYR A 797 -8.12 -11.50 -22.42
N ALA A 798 -7.12 -11.84 -23.24
CA ALA A 798 -7.31 -11.97 -24.69
C ALA A 798 -8.30 -13.08 -25.02
N PHE A 799 -8.16 -14.24 -24.37
CA PHE A 799 -9.05 -15.39 -24.56
C PHE A 799 -10.51 -15.02 -24.31
N LEU A 800 -10.79 -14.30 -23.23
CA LEU A 800 -12.16 -13.86 -22.92
C LEU A 800 -12.70 -12.94 -24.02
N LEU A 801 -11.91 -11.94 -24.44
CA LEU A 801 -12.33 -10.99 -25.48
C LEU A 801 -12.57 -11.66 -26.85
N THR A 802 -11.67 -12.52 -27.29
CA THR A 802 -11.81 -13.23 -28.58
C THR A 802 -12.92 -14.27 -28.54
N SER A 803 -13.13 -14.94 -27.40
CA SER A 803 -14.25 -15.88 -27.22
C SER A 803 -15.60 -15.16 -27.24
N THR A 804 -15.71 -13.98 -26.64
CA THR A 804 -16.92 -13.14 -26.74
C THR A 804 -17.15 -12.69 -28.19
N ALA A 805 -16.11 -12.25 -28.90
CA ALA A 805 -16.23 -11.88 -30.31
C ALA A 805 -16.66 -13.07 -31.19
N LEU A 806 -16.08 -14.26 -30.96
CA LEU A 806 -16.44 -15.50 -31.64
C LEU A 806 -17.89 -15.90 -31.34
N LEU A 807 -18.32 -15.80 -30.08
CA LEU A 807 -19.70 -16.07 -29.67
C LEU A 807 -20.68 -15.16 -30.40
N VAL A 808 -20.48 -13.84 -30.35
CA VAL A 808 -21.36 -12.88 -31.01
C VAL A 808 -21.43 -13.11 -32.51
N PHE A 809 -20.29 -13.39 -33.16
CA PHE A 809 -20.29 -13.68 -34.58
C PHE A 809 -20.96 -15.01 -34.92
N SER A 810 -20.74 -16.05 -34.09
CA SER A 810 -21.38 -17.35 -34.24
C SER A 810 -22.90 -17.27 -34.12
N LEU A 811 -23.41 -16.48 -33.16
CA LEU A 811 -24.84 -16.23 -32.99
C LEU A 811 -25.41 -15.45 -34.17
N TRP A 812 -24.73 -14.40 -34.62
CA TRP A 812 -25.16 -13.64 -35.80
C TRP A 812 -25.27 -14.53 -37.03
N GLU A 813 -24.28 -15.38 -37.27
CA GLU A 813 -24.27 -16.26 -38.43
C GLU A 813 -25.26 -17.42 -38.32
N LEU A 814 -25.44 -17.97 -37.12
CA LEU A 814 -26.46 -18.98 -36.86
C LEU A 814 -27.86 -18.41 -37.05
N LEU A 815 -28.14 -17.22 -36.53
CA LEU A 815 -29.46 -16.60 -36.62
C LEU A 815 -29.79 -16.15 -38.04
N LYS A 816 -28.85 -15.44 -38.69
CA LYS A 816 -29.05 -14.82 -40.01
C LYS A 816 -28.82 -15.77 -41.18
N ASN A 817 -27.76 -16.58 -41.13
CA ASN A 817 -27.31 -17.42 -42.24
C ASN A 817 -27.51 -18.92 -41.99
N LYS A 818 -27.97 -19.33 -40.80
CA LYS A 818 -28.20 -20.74 -40.39
C LYS A 818 -26.95 -21.63 -40.49
N LYS A 819 -25.75 -21.07 -40.30
CA LYS A 819 -24.48 -21.82 -40.36
C LYS A 819 -23.89 -22.03 -38.96
N PRO A 820 -23.78 -23.27 -38.46
CA PRO A 820 -23.30 -23.54 -37.09
C PRO A 820 -21.77 -23.68 -36.96
N ALA A 821 -21.01 -23.55 -38.06
CA ALA A 821 -19.57 -23.85 -38.07
C ALA A 821 -18.76 -23.06 -37.03
N LEU A 822 -19.04 -21.75 -36.84
CA LEU A 822 -18.37 -20.94 -35.83
C LEU A 822 -18.73 -21.33 -34.41
N LEU A 823 -19.97 -21.78 -34.18
CA LEU A 823 -20.41 -22.26 -32.87
C LEU A 823 -19.68 -23.56 -32.51
N ALA A 824 -19.53 -24.48 -33.46
CA ALA A 824 -18.70 -25.67 -33.28
C ALA A 824 -17.22 -25.32 -33.02
N GLY A 825 -16.69 -24.31 -33.71
CA GLY A 825 -15.36 -23.76 -33.45
C GLY A 825 -15.21 -23.21 -32.03
N LEU A 826 -16.20 -22.48 -31.51
CA LEU A 826 -16.21 -21.97 -30.14
C LEU A 826 -16.21 -23.11 -29.10
N LEU A 827 -17.06 -24.12 -29.29
CA LEU A 827 -17.12 -25.28 -28.38
C LEU A 827 -15.80 -26.07 -28.40
N THR A 828 -15.23 -26.27 -29.60
CA THR A 828 -13.92 -26.91 -29.78
C THR A 828 -12.81 -26.12 -29.08
N SER A 829 -12.83 -24.80 -29.22
CA SER A 829 -11.91 -23.89 -28.54
C SER A 829 -12.01 -24.02 -27.02
N GLY A 830 -13.22 -24.05 -26.46
CA GLY A 830 -13.44 -24.29 -25.03
C GLY A 830 -12.89 -25.64 -24.58
N GLY A 831 -13.13 -26.72 -25.33
CA GLY A 831 -12.57 -28.04 -25.03
C GLY A 831 -11.05 -28.09 -25.09
N LEU A 832 -10.43 -27.46 -26.10
CA LEU A 832 -8.97 -27.36 -26.21
C LEU A 832 -8.37 -26.51 -25.08
N ALA A 833 -9.01 -25.39 -24.73
CA ALA A 833 -8.57 -24.53 -23.63
C ALA A 833 -8.62 -25.28 -22.30
N LEU A 834 -9.70 -26.03 -22.04
CA LEU A 834 -9.78 -26.93 -20.89
C LEU A 834 -8.67 -27.98 -20.93
N GLY A 835 -8.44 -28.65 -22.05
CA GLY A 835 -7.35 -29.64 -22.16
C GLY A 835 -5.96 -29.05 -21.90
N LEU A 836 -5.68 -27.84 -22.40
CA LEU A 836 -4.41 -27.16 -22.17
C LEU A 836 -4.26 -26.71 -20.71
N TYR A 837 -5.33 -26.30 -20.04
CA TYR A 837 -5.22 -25.61 -18.74
C TYR A 837 -5.65 -26.43 -17.54
N LEU A 838 -6.39 -27.53 -17.72
CA LEU A 838 -6.87 -28.40 -16.65
C LEU A 838 -5.74 -28.88 -15.71
N PRO A 839 -4.52 -29.23 -16.19
CA PRO A 839 -3.42 -29.63 -15.31
C PRO A 839 -2.94 -28.53 -14.34
N ASN A 840 -3.26 -27.26 -14.62
CA ASN A 840 -2.78 -26.08 -13.89
C ASN A 840 -3.89 -25.22 -13.31
N PHE A 841 -5.14 -25.70 -13.33
CA PHE A 841 -6.30 -24.94 -12.92
C PHE A 841 -6.78 -25.37 -11.54
N LYS A 842 -6.97 -24.39 -10.66
CA LYS A 842 -7.68 -24.57 -9.38
C LYS A 842 -8.77 -23.52 -9.28
N ALA A 843 -10.00 -23.97 -9.02
CA ALA A 843 -11.15 -23.07 -8.86
C ALA A 843 -10.88 -22.05 -7.74
N ALA A 844 -10.75 -20.79 -8.13
CA ALA A 844 -10.60 -19.65 -7.24
C ALA A 844 -11.46 -18.49 -7.78
N GLY A 845 -11.93 -17.60 -6.91
CA GLY A 845 -12.74 -16.44 -7.29
C GLY A 845 -11.89 -15.36 -7.95
N VAL A 846 -11.44 -15.56 -9.20
CA VAL A 846 -10.45 -14.68 -9.85
C VAL A 846 -10.92 -13.22 -9.98
N PHE A 847 -12.21 -12.98 -10.21
CA PHE A 847 -12.78 -11.65 -10.38
C PHE A 847 -13.83 -11.33 -9.30
N MET A 848 -13.79 -10.09 -8.80
CA MET A 848 -14.79 -9.53 -7.89
C MET A 848 -15.54 -8.41 -8.60
N PHE A 849 -16.86 -8.38 -8.46
CA PHE A 849 -17.69 -7.31 -9.02
C PHE A 849 -17.55 -6.06 -8.15
N GLN A 850 -16.78 -5.10 -8.64
CA GLN A 850 -16.52 -3.83 -7.97
C GLN A 850 -16.54 -2.71 -9.02
N PRO A 851 -17.74 -2.26 -9.40
CA PRO A 851 -17.91 -1.32 -10.50
C PRO A 851 -17.17 -0.02 -10.22
N PHE A 852 -16.55 0.52 -11.27
CA PHE A 852 -15.89 1.83 -11.31
C PHE A 852 -14.65 1.97 -10.42
N TRP A 853 -14.13 0.87 -9.84
CA TRP A 853 -12.93 0.93 -8.99
C TRP A 853 -11.75 1.67 -9.65
N LEU A 854 -11.43 1.36 -10.91
CA LEU A 854 -10.36 2.05 -11.65
C LEU A 854 -10.66 3.52 -11.90
N VAL A 855 -11.93 3.88 -12.12
CA VAL A 855 -12.38 5.25 -12.35
C VAL A 855 -12.30 6.06 -11.06
N HIS A 856 -12.74 5.50 -9.94
CA HIS A 856 -12.65 6.10 -8.62
C HIS A 856 -11.19 6.23 -8.19
N GLY A 857 -10.42 5.14 -8.21
CA GLY A 857 -8.99 5.16 -7.85
C GLY A 857 -8.15 6.12 -8.70
N MET A 858 -8.51 6.34 -9.98
CA MET A 858 -7.87 7.35 -10.81
C MET A 858 -8.06 8.78 -10.27
N ILE A 859 -9.27 9.10 -9.79
CA ILE A 859 -9.62 10.42 -9.24
C ILE A 859 -9.12 10.56 -7.80
N ASP A 860 -9.22 9.51 -7.01
CA ASP A 860 -9.03 9.55 -5.57
C ASP A 860 -7.54 9.48 -5.17
N PHE A 861 -6.71 8.76 -5.93
CA PHE A 861 -5.30 8.59 -5.59
C PHE A 861 -4.43 9.80 -6.01
N PRO A 862 -3.62 10.39 -5.10
CA PRO A 862 -2.82 11.58 -5.38
C PRO A 862 -1.77 11.41 -6.49
N ASP A 863 -1.23 10.19 -6.66
CA ASP A 863 -0.24 9.86 -7.69
C ASP A 863 -0.85 9.68 -9.10
N ARG A 864 -2.18 9.63 -9.19
CA ARG A 864 -2.95 9.49 -10.44
C ARG A 864 -3.44 10.86 -10.90
N VAL A 865 -4.73 11.01 -11.22
CA VAL A 865 -5.33 12.32 -11.50
C VAL A 865 -5.45 13.11 -10.20
N GLY A 866 -5.75 12.45 -9.08
CA GLY A 866 -5.71 13.04 -7.74
C GLY A 866 -6.61 14.26 -7.57
N TRP A 867 -7.79 14.29 -8.21
CA TRP A 867 -8.70 15.43 -8.16
C TRP A 867 -9.56 15.39 -6.89
N ALA A 868 -8.94 15.71 -5.75
CA ALA A 868 -9.57 15.66 -4.42
C ALA A 868 -10.95 16.33 -4.36
N LYS A 869 -11.12 17.51 -4.98
CA LYS A 869 -12.43 18.19 -5.04
C LYS A 869 -13.53 17.36 -5.71
N LEU A 870 -13.20 16.65 -6.78
CA LEU A 870 -14.16 15.79 -7.47
C LEU A 870 -14.47 14.53 -6.65
N ALA A 871 -13.46 13.96 -5.99
CA ALA A 871 -13.63 12.83 -5.05
C ALA A 871 -14.58 13.20 -3.89
N SER A 872 -14.30 14.31 -3.18
CA SER A 872 -15.14 14.79 -2.09
C SER A 872 -16.56 15.16 -2.56
N ALA A 873 -16.69 15.76 -3.75
CA ALA A 873 -18.00 16.09 -4.32
C ALA A 873 -18.82 14.83 -4.63
N ARG A 874 -18.21 13.80 -5.21
CA ARG A 874 -18.86 12.50 -5.48
C ARG A 874 -19.41 11.89 -4.20
N GLU A 875 -18.60 11.81 -3.14
CA GLU A 875 -19.00 11.27 -1.84
C GLU A 875 -20.12 12.09 -1.20
N THR A 876 -19.99 13.42 -1.20
CA THR A 876 -21.01 14.33 -0.66
C THR A 876 -22.35 14.19 -1.39
N TYR A 877 -22.34 14.10 -2.72
CA TYR A 877 -23.57 13.95 -3.51
C TYR A 877 -24.23 12.58 -3.31
N PHE A 878 -23.44 11.53 -3.09
CA PHE A 878 -23.95 10.21 -2.73
C PHE A 878 -24.64 10.23 -1.36
N GLN A 879 -23.95 10.74 -0.34
CA GLN A 879 -24.46 10.83 1.04
C GLN A 879 -25.70 11.72 1.16
N THR A 880 -25.74 12.84 0.44
CA THR A 880 -26.90 13.76 0.41
C THR A 880 -28.03 13.30 -0.51
N SER A 881 -27.93 12.11 -1.11
CA SER A 881 -28.91 11.58 -2.08
C SER A 881 -29.17 12.50 -3.29
N ASN A 882 -28.20 13.33 -3.66
CA ASN A 882 -28.28 14.20 -4.83
C ASN A 882 -27.87 13.44 -6.10
N TRP A 883 -28.76 12.54 -6.54
CA TRP A 883 -28.48 11.61 -7.63
C TRP A 883 -28.09 12.27 -8.96
N PHE A 884 -28.65 13.43 -9.28
CA PHE A 884 -28.28 14.14 -10.51
C PHE A 884 -26.81 14.58 -10.49
N LYS A 885 -26.37 15.22 -9.38
CA LYS A 885 -24.98 15.67 -9.24
C LYS A 885 -24.01 14.50 -9.06
N TYR A 886 -24.43 13.44 -8.37
CA TYR A 886 -23.66 12.20 -8.27
C TYR A 886 -23.43 11.57 -9.65
N LEU A 887 -24.50 11.36 -10.44
CA LEU A 887 -24.40 10.81 -11.80
C LEU A 887 -23.58 11.71 -12.73
N LEU A 888 -23.65 13.03 -12.56
CA LEU A 888 -22.79 13.96 -13.28
C LEU A 888 -21.31 13.79 -12.91
N ALA A 889 -20.99 13.66 -11.61
CA ALA A 889 -19.62 13.42 -11.15
C ALA A 889 -19.07 12.08 -11.67
N GLU A 890 -19.90 11.02 -11.66
CA GLU A 890 -19.57 9.72 -12.25
C GLU A 890 -19.34 9.83 -13.77
N ALA A 891 -20.22 10.52 -14.49
CA ALA A 891 -20.07 10.72 -15.93
C ALA A 891 -18.81 11.50 -16.29
N VAL A 892 -18.49 12.56 -15.53
CA VAL A 892 -17.25 13.33 -15.69
C VAL A 892 -16.03 12.44 -15.43
N SER A 893 -16.04 11.67 -14.34
CA SER A 893 -14.94 10.76 -13.99
C SER A 893 -14.71 9.71 -15.07
N LEU A 894 -15.79 9.10 -15.57
CA LEU A 894 -15.73 8.12 -16.67
C LEU A 894 -15.24 8.75 -17.97
N MET A 895 -15.66 9.97 -18.30
CA MET A 895 -15.17 10.70 -19.48
C MET A 895 -13.67 10.98 -19.37
N ILE A 896 -13.19 11.43 -18.20
CA ILE A 896 -11.76 11.64 -17.94
C ILE A 896 -11.01 10.32 -18.08
N PHE A 897 -11.52 9.22 -17.53
CA PHE A 897 -10.89 7.91 -17.63
C PHE A 897 -10.79 7.42 -19.09
N LEU A 898 -11.88 7.48 -19.86
CA LEU A 898 -11.89 7.00 -21.25
C LEU A 898 -11.10 7.92 -22.18
N ALA A 899 -11.38 9.22 -22.18
CA ALA A 899 -10.71 10.18 -23.05
C ALA A 899 -9.24 10.37 -22.65
N GLY A 900 -8.96 10.35 -21.35
CA GLY A 900 -7.62 10.39 -20.79
C GLY A 900 -6.76 9.25 -21.31
N ASN A 901 -7.18 7.99 -21.11
CA ASN A 901 -6.45 6.82 -21.61
C ASN A 901 -6.35 6.77 -23.14
N LEU A 902 -7.43 7.05 -23.86
CA LEU A 902 -7.43 6.99 -25.32
C LEU A 902 -6.57 8.10 -25.95
N GLY A 903 -6.43 9.24 -25.28
CA GLY A 903 -5.77 10.41 -25.84
C GLY A 903 -6.42 10.81 -27.17
N VAL A 904 -5.60 11.10 -28.17
CA VAL A 904 -6.08 11.43 -29.53
C VAL A 904 -6.89 10.29 -30.14
N ARG A 905 -6.69 9.03 -29.74
CA ARG A 905 -7.41 7.87 -30.32
C ARG A 905 -8.90 7.87 -30.05
N VAL A 906 -9.39 8.72 -29.13
CA VAL A 906 -10.83 8.89 -28.87
C VAL A 906 -11.59 9.27 -30.15
N ILE A 907 -10.95 10.00 -31.08
CA ILE A 907 -11.58 10.38 -32.35
C ILE A 907 -11.86 9.17 -33.25
N GLY A 908 -11.10 8.07 -33.10
CA GLY A 908 -11.34 6.83 -33.84
C GLY A 908 -12.72 6.24 -33.56
N LEU A 909 -13.30 6.52 -32.40
CA LEU A 909 -14.66 6.09 -32.04
C LEU A 909 -15.73 6.81 -32.87
N LEU A 910 -15.42 7.93 -33.53
CA LEU A 910 -16.36 8.63 -34.43
C LEU A 910 -16.73 7.79 -35.67
N VAL A 911 -16.00 6.71 -35.95
CA VAL A 911 -16.36 5.72 -36.97
C VAL A 911 -17.74 5.09 -36.67
N LEU A 912 -18.18 5.05 -35.40
CA LEU A 912 -19.52 4.61 -34.99
C LEU A 912 -20.66 5.44 -35.59
N PHE A 913 -20.43 6.72 -35.91
CA PHE A 913 -21.47 7.58 -36.51
C PHE A 913 -21.60 7.39 -38.03
N GLN A 914 -20.74 6.58 -38.65
CA GLN A 914 -20.75 6.37 -40.09
C GLN A 914 -21.65 5.18 -40.46
N LYS A 915 -22.69 5.41 -41.28
CA LYS A 915 -23.61 4.34 -41.75
C LYS A 915 -22.90 3.14 -42.38
N ARG A 916 -21.76 3.35 -43.05
CA ARG A 916 -20.96 2.28 -43.68
C ARG A 916 -20.36 1.29 -42.67
N THR A 917 -20.09 1.74 -41.44
CA THR A 917 -19.50 0.94 -40.36
C THR A 917 -20.43 -0.21 -39.98
N TRP A 918 -21.70 0.10 -39.73
CA TRP A 918 -22.73 -0.85 -39.34
C TRP A 918 -23.15 -1.81 -40.47
N ARG A 919 -22.79 -1.52 -41.72
CA ARG A 919 -23.00 -2.42 -42.86
C ARG A 919 -21.89 -3.47 -43.00
N ASN A 920 -20.70 -3.23 -42.47
CA ASN A 920 -19.58 -4.16 -42.53
C ASN A 920 -19.56 -5.03 -41.28
N THR A 921 -19.95 -6.31 -41.41
CA THR A 921 -19.97 -7.26 -40.29
C THR A 921 -18.63 -7.37 -39.58
N ASN A 922 -17.51 -7.41 -40.32
CA ASN A 922 -16.16 -7.52 -39.72
C ASN A 922 -15.87 -6.32 -38.82
N MET A 923 -16.27 -5.12 -39.24
CA MET A 923 -16.13 -3.90 -38.45
C MET A 923 -17.00 -3.94 -37.19
N VAL A 924 -18.23 -4.43 -37.28
CA VAL A 924 -19.12 -4.59 -36.12
C VAL A 924 -18.52 -5.56 -35.10
N ILE A 925 -17.98 -6.70 -35.51
CA ILE A 925 -17.35 -7.66 -34.60
C ILE A 925 -16.12 -7.07 -33.90
N LEU A 926 -15.30 -6.28 -34.60
CA LEU A 926 -14.18 -5.56 -33.98
C LEU A 926 -14.64 -4.50 -32.98
N LEU A 927 -15.74 -3.81 -33.25
CA LEU A 927 -16.32 -2.83 -32.33
C LEU A 927 -16.89 -3.50 -31.07
N VAL A 928 -17.49 -4.69 -31.20
CA VAL A 928 -17.91 -5.49 -30.04
C VAL A 928 -16.71 -5.88 -29.19
N PHE A 929 -15.64 -6.40 -29.80
CA PHE A 929 -14.39 -6.71 -29.10
C PHE A 929 -13.84 -5.47 -28.37
N THR A 930 -13.83 -4.32 -29.03
CA THR A 930 -13.36 -3.04 -28.46
C THR A 930 -14.23 -2.60 -27.29
N LEU A 931 -15.56 -2.66 -27.43
CA LEU A 931 -16.50 -2.27 -26.37
C LEU A 931 -16.33 -3.14 -25.13
N VAL A 932 -16.29 -4.47 -25.30
CA VAL A 932 -16.11 -5.42 -24.19
C VAL A 932 -14.77 -5.18 -23.48
N SER A 933 -13.71 -4.87 -24.24
CA SER A 933 -12.39 -4.55 -23.68
C SER A 933 -12.37 -3.29 -22.80
N PHE A 934 -13.29 -2.34 -23.01
CA PHE A 934 -13.46 -1.16 -22.16
C PHE A 934 -14.46 -1.39 -21.03
N VAL A 935 -15.50 -2.21 -21.23
CA VAL A 935 -16.56 -2.43 -20.24
C VAL A 935 -16.10 -3.37 -19.11
N LEU A 936 -15.41 -4.47 -19.42
CA LEU A 936 -14.98 -5.42 -18.38
C LEU A 936 -14.15 -4.78 -17.25
N PRO A 937 -13.11 -3.95 -17.52
CA PRO A 937 -12.35 -3.30 -16.45
C PRO A 937 -13.15 -2.25 -15.66
N LEU A 938 -14.32 -1.81 -16.15
CA LEU A 938 -15.20 -0.91 -15.40
C LEU A 938 -16.12 -1.64 -14.42
N LEU A 939 -16.23 -2.96 -14.50
CA LEU A 939 -17.18 -3.74 -13.70
C LEU A 939 -16.50 -4.66 -12.68
N PHE A 940 -15.28 -5.10 -12.97
CA PHE A 940 -14.60 -6.12 -12.19
C PHE A 940 -13.20 -5.69 -11.78
N VAL A 941 -12.74 -6.19 -10.64
CA VAL A 941 -11.34 -6.18 -10.19
C VAL A 941 -10.84 -7.61 -10.03
N GLN A 942 -9.52 -7.82 -10.07
CA GLN A 942 -8.92 -9.13 -9.84
C GLN A 942 -8.51 -9.29 -8.37
N GLN A 943 -8.72 -10.47 -7.78
CA GLN A 943 -8.22 -10.79 -6.43
C GLN A 943 -6.68 -10.70 -6.35
N GLY A 944 -6.15 -10.24 -5.21
CA GLY A 944 -4.72 -10.04 -4.97
C GLY A 944 -4.15 -8.76 -5.60
N ASN A 945 -4.56 -8.40 -6.82
CA ASN A 945 -4.13 -7.16 -7.46
C ASN A 945 -5.27 -6.53 -8.27
N SER A 946 -5.91 -5.52 -7.65
CA SER A 946 -7.13 -4.89 -8.17
C SER A 946 -6.94 -4.17 -9.50
N TRP A 947 -5.73 -3.70 -9.84
CA TRP A 947 -5.51 -2.90 -11.06
C TRP A 947 -5.20 -3.75 -12.30
N ASN A 948 -4.85 -5.03 -12.16
CA ASN A 948 -4.48 -5.91 -13.28
C ASN A 948 -5.56 -6.01 -14.39
N VAL A 949 -6.84 -5.83 -14.03
CA VAL A 949 -7.96 -5.78 -14.99
C VAL A 949 -7.81 -4.68 -16.05
N ILE A 950 -7.02 -3.62 -15.80
CA ILE A 950 -6.77 -2.56 -16.80
C ILE A 950 -6.17 -3.11 -18.10
N GLN A 951 -5.51 -4.27 -18.06
CA GLN A 951 -4.90 -4.88 -19.25
C GLN A 951 -5.93 -5.32 -20.30
N PHE A 952 -7.22 -5.47 -19.95
CA PHE A 952 -8.29 -5.58 -20.95
C PHE A 952 -8.34 -4.35 -21.87
N PHE A 953 -8.16 -3.16 -21.29
CA PHE A 953 -8.23 -1.88 -21.98
C PHE A 953 -7.20 -1.75 -23.11
N TYR A 954 -6.06 -2.42 -22.99
CA TYR A 954 -4.94 -2.32 -23.94
C TYR A 954 -5.32 -2.83 -25.34
N TYR A 955 -6.11 -3.90 -25.41
CA TYR A 955 -6.59 -4.44 -26.69
C TYR A 955 -7.54 -3.45 -27.38
N GLY A 956 -8.40 -2.78 -26.61
CA GLY A 956 -9.29 -1.74 -27.13
C GLY A 956 -8.54 -0.50 -27.60
N MET A 957 -7.49 -0.07 -26.88
CA MET A 957 -6.62 1.03 -27.31
C MET A 957 -5.94 0.75 -28.65
N TYR A 958 -5.47 -0.49 -28.86
CA TYR A 958 -4.91 -0.89 -30.15
C TYR A 958 -5.94 -0.76 -31.28
N ILE A 959 -7.16 -1.28 -31.11
CA ILE A 959 -8.20 -1.14 -32.14
C ILE A 959 -8.59 0.33 -32.34
N ALA A 960 -8.69 1.13 -31.28
CA ALA A 960 -8.94 2.56 -31.38
C ALA A 960 -7.83 3.30 -32.16
N ALA A 961 -6.56 2.89 -32.02
CA ALA A 961 -5.46 3.41 -32.83
C ALA A 961 -5.65 3.09 -34.33
N VAL A 962 -6.03 1.86 -34.66
CA VAL A 962 -6.32 1.45 -36.04
C VAL A 962 -7.52 2.23 -36.61
N LEU A 963 -8.61 2.38 -35.85
CA LEU A 963 -9.79 3.14 -36.26
C LEU A 963 -9.49 4.62 -36.48
N THR A 964 -8.64 5.20 -35.63
CA THR A 964 -8.16 6.58 -35.76
C THR A 964 -7.41 6.78 -37.08
N GLY A 965 -6.48 5.88 -37.41
CA GLY A 965 -5.75 5.93 -38.67
C GLY A 965 -6.66 5.81 -39.91
N ILE A 966 -7.68 4.94 -39.86
CA ILE A 966 -8.69 4.80 -40.92
C ILE A 966 -9.51 6.09 -41.08
N LEU A 967 -9.92 6.70 -39.98
CA LEU A 967 -10.68 7.95 -39.99
C LEU A 967 -9.85 9.09 -40.61
N LEU A 968 -8.62 9.30 -40.15
CA LEU A 968 -7.74 10.35 -40.69
C LEU A 968 -7.40 10.12 -42.17
N GLY A 969 -7.21 8.87 -42.59
CA GLY A 969 -7.01 8.52 -44.00
C GLY A 969 -8.20 8.93 -44.89
N SER A 970 -9.42 8.96 -44.33
CA SER A 970 -10.59 9.48 -45.03
C SER A 970 -10.69 11.02 -45.03
N LEU A 971 -10.19 11.68 -43.97
CA LEU A 971 -10.20 13.15 -43.83
C LEU A 971 -9.28 13.87 -44.80
N VAL A 972 -8.23 13.21 -45.31
CA VAL A 972 -7.33 13.81 -46.34
C VAL A 972 -8.08 14.23 -47.62
N ARG A 973 -9.30 13.71 -47.84
CA ARG A 973 -10.15 14.05 -48.99
C ARG A 973 -11.30 14.98 -48.66
N PHE A 974 -11.33 15.51 -47.44
CA PHE A 974 -12.36 16.44 -47.03
C PHE A 974 -12.34 17.68 -47.94
N LYS A 975 -13.53 18.25 -48.20
CA LYS A 975 -13.70 19.38 -49.14
C LYS A 975 -12.80 20.57 -48.77
N PHE A 976 -12.60 20.80 -47.47
CA PHE A 976 -11.74 21.86 -46.93
C PHE A 976 -10.34 21.34 -46.59
N LYS A 977 -9.50 21.16 -47.61
CA LYS A 977 -8.17 20.52 -47.47
C LYS A 977 -7.22 21.23 -46.50
N ALA A 978 -7.23 22.57 -46.46
CA ALA A 978 -6.39 23.35 -45.56
C ALA A 978 -6.75 23.08 -44.09
N LEU A 979 -8.03 23.18 -43.76
CA LEU A 979 -8.54 22.89 -42.41
C LEU A 979 -8.27 21.44 -42.02
N ALA A 980 -8.55 20.48 -42.92
CA ALA A 980 -8.27 19.07 -42.66
C ALA A 980 -6.77 18.79 -42.41
N SER A 981 -5.89 19.47 -43.16
CA SER A 981 -4.44 19.33 -42.96
C SER A 981 -3.99 19.92 -41.63
N LEU A 982 -4.51 21.09 -41.23
CA LEU A 982 -4.22 21.71 -39.94
C LEU A 982 -4.66 20.82 -38.77
N VAL A 983 -5.87 20.25 -38.84
CA VAL A 983 -6.38 19.30 -37.83
C VAL A 983 -5.49 18.06 -37.77
N ILE A 984 -5.14 17.46 -38.91
CA ILE A 984 -4.26 16.27 -38.94
C ILE A 984 -2.90 16.58 -38.31
N VAL A 985 -2.28 17.71 -38.64
CA VAL A 985 -0.99 18.13 -38.07
C VAL A 985 -1.09 18.30 -36.57
N ALA A 986 -2.12 18.98 -36.07
CA ALA A 986 -2.33 19.17 -34.62
C ALA A 986 -2.45 17.81 -33.89
N LEU A 987 -3.23 16.88 -34.43
CA LEU A 987 -3.42 15.55 -33.84
C LEU A 987 -2.13 14.71 -33.85
N ILE A 988 -1.33 14.80 -34.91
CA ILE A 988 -0.03 14.11 -35.01
C ILE A 988 0.97 14.66 -33.99
N LEU A 989 0.97 15.98 -33.76
CA LEU A 989 1.86 16.61 -32.78
C LEU A 989 1.45 16.29 -31.34
N MET A 990 0.15 16.19 -31.05
CA MET A 990 -0.35 15.89 -29.71
C MET A 990 -0.24 14.41 -29.32
N ALA A 991 -0.40 13.51 -30.29
CA ALA A 991 -0.51 12.07 -30.02
C ALA A 991 0.70 11.46 -29.29
N PRO A 992 1.97 11.83 -29.56
CA PRO A 992 3.13 11.16 -28.96
C PRO A 992 3.72 11.87 -27.74
N ILE A 993 3.15 12.98 -27.25
CA ILE A 993 3.80 13.84 -26.24
C ILE A 993 4.29 13.04 -25.02
N ASN A 994 3.41 12.30 -24.34
CA ASN A 994 3.80 11.51 -23.19
C ASN A 994 4.57 10.23 -23.55
N SER A 995 4.19 9.51 -24.62
CA SER A 995 4.91 8.31 -25.04
C SER A 995 6.36 8.61 -25.40
N LEU A 996 6.64 9.79 -25.96
CA LEU A 996 8.00 10.24 -26.25
C LEU A 996 8.77 10.51 -24.96
N VAL A 997 8.16 11.14 -23.96
CA VAL A 997 8.77 11.35 -22.64
C VAL A 997 9.08 10.02 -21.96
N THR A 998 8.15 9.05 -21.99
CA THR A 998 8.42 7.69 -21.51
C THR A 998 9.59 7.09 -22.27
N ALA A 999 9.59 7.10 -23.60
CA ALA A 999 10.66 6.49 -24.39
C ALA A 999 12.04 7.08 -24.06
N THR A 1000 12.13 8.41 -23.87
CA THR A 1000 13.39 9.09 -23.56
C THR A 1000 13.83 8.91 -22.11
N SER A 1001 12.92 8.64 -21.17
CA SER A 1001 13.32 8.34 -19.78
C SER A 1001 14.13 7.04 -19.67
N TYR A 1002 13.94 6.09 -20.58
CA TYR A 1002 14.75 4.87 -20.68
C TYR A 1002 16.11 5.05 -21.39
N LEU A 1003 16.37 6.23 -21.99
CA LEU A 1003 17.68 6.56 -22.56
C LEU A 1003 18.67 7.09 -21.51
N VAL A 1004 18.21 7.31 -20.26
CA VAL A 1004 19.07 7.76 -19.17
C VAL A 1004 20.10 6.68 -18.84
N SER A 1005 21.37 7.06 -18.71
CA SER A 1005 22.51 6.14 -18.54
C SER A 1005 22.52 5.36 -17.22
N ARG A 1006 21.58 5.64 -16.30
CA ARG A 1006 21.52 5.07 -14.97
C ARG A 1006 20.32 4.12 -14.87
N PRO A 1007 20.50 2.85 -14.46
CA PRO A 1007 19.37 1.96 -14.18
C PRO A 1007 18.58 2.45 -12.97
N HIS A 1008 17.40 1.88 -12.73
CA HIS A 1008 16.68 2.09 -11.47
C HIS A 1008 17.24 1.18 -10.36
N THR A 1009 17.73 0.00 -10.76
CA THR A 1009 18.29 -1.00 -9.85
C THR A 1009 19.32 -1.89 -10.55
N PHE A 1010 20.16 -2.58 -9.77
CA PHE A 1010 21.22 -3.43 -10.30
C PHE A 1010 21.54 -4.62 -9.38
N ILE A 1011 22.17 -5.65 -9.94
CA ILE A 1011 22.89 -6.70 -9.19
C ILE A 1011 24.38 -6.43 -9.37
N SER A 1012 25.13 -6.33 -8.28
CA SER A 1012 26.56 -6.00 -8.32
C SER A 1012 27.40 -7.13 -8.96
N ILE A 1013 28.66 -6.86 -9.31
CA ILE A 1013 29.60 -7.89 -9.76
C ILE A 1013 29.83 -8.94 -8.67
N ASP A 1014 29.97 -8.51 -7.41
CA ASP A 1014 30.20 -9.41 -6.27
C ASP A 1014 28.98 -10.30 -6.02
N GLU A 1015 27.77 -9.73 -6.05
CA GLU A 1015 26.54 -10.49 -5.90
C GLU A 1015 26.31 -11.45 -7.07
N LEU A 1016 26.57 -11.03 -8.31
CA LEU A 1016 26.54 -11.91 -9.48
C LEU A 1016 27.51 -13.09 -9.36
N ALA A 1017 28.72 -12.86 -8.85
CA ALA A 1017 29.69 -13.93 -8.63
C ALA A 1017 29.18 -14.96 -7.59
N ALA A 1018 28.49 -14.50 -6.55
CA ALA A 1018 27.87 -15.38 -5.55
C ALA A 1018 26.73 -16.21 -6.16
N LEU A 1019 25.86 -15.58 -6.96
CA LEU A 1019 24.76 -16.25 -7.65
C LEU A 1019 25.25 -17.27 -8.69
N GLN A 1020 26.32 -16.95 -9.43
CA GLN A 1020 27.00 -17.87 -10.35
C GLN A 1020 27.62 -19.05 -9.60
N PHE A 1021 28.30 -18.81 -8.48
CA PHE A 1021 28.82 -19.87 -7.63
C PHE A 1021 27.70 -20.81 -7.17
N LEU A 1022 26.55 -20.25 -6.76
CA LEU A 1022 25.38 -21.01 -6.34
C LEU A 1022 24.80 -21.83 -7.50
N GLN A 1023 24.74 -21.27 -8.71
CA GLN A 1023 24.29 -21.97 -9.93
C GLN A 1023 25.10 -23.22 -10.23
N ASP A 1024 26.40 -23.22 -9.92
CA ASP A 1024 27.29 -24.38 -10.15
C ASP A 1024 27.15 -25.46 -9.06
N GLN A 1025 26.35 -25.22 -8.01
CA GLN A 1025 26.11 -26.19 -6.95
C GLN A 1025 25.01 -27.21 -7.32
N PRO A 1026 25.00 -28.41 -6.69
CA PRO A 1026 23.94 -29.39 -6.92
C PRO A 1026 22.56 -28.84 -6.52
N SER A 1027 21.52 -29.17 -7.29
CA SER A 1027 20.14 -28.69 -7.07
C SER A 1027 19.67 -28.83 -5.61
N GLY A 1028 18.94 -27.82 -5.14
CA GLY A 1028 18.46 -27.70 -3.76
C GLY A 1028 17.77 -26.37 -3.50
N VAL A 1029 16.96 -26.31 -2.43
CA VAL A 1029 16.21 -25.10 -2.05
C VAL A 1029 17.12 -24.10 -1.36
N VAL A 1030 16.99 -22.82 -1.72
CA VAL A 1030 17.75 -21.72 -1.14
C VAL A 1030 16.86 -20.93 -0.18
N LEU A 1031 17.30 -20.77 1.08
CA LEU A 1031 16.72 -19.85 2.03
C LEU A 1031 17.36 -18.47 1.86
N THR A 1032 16.54 -17.46 1.60
CA THR A 1032 16.93 -16.05 1.46
C THR A 1032 16.38 -15.22 2.63
N VAL A 1033 16.85 -13.98 2.77
CA VAL A 1033 16.25 -13.02 3.70
C VAL A 1033 14.94 -12.49 3.11
N PRO A 1034 13.79 -12.60 3.80
CA PRO A 1034 12.54 -12.01 3.33
C PRO A 1034 12.66 -10.49 3.15
N TYR A 1035 12.00 -9.96 2.12
CA TYR A 1035 12.12 -8.54 1.76
C TYR A 1035 11.48 -7.62 2.82
N SER A 1036 12.16 -6.53 3.15
CA SER A 1036 11.64 -5.48 4.04
C SER A 1036 11.50 -4.15 3.30
N LYS A 1037 10.29 -3.55 3.34
CA LYS A 1037 10.03 -2.25 2.70
C LYS A 1037 10.95 -1.13 3.18
N ASN A 1038 11.47 -1.24 4.41
CA ASN A 1038 12.37 -0.24 4.98
C ASN A 1038 13.77 -0.26 4.33
N THR A 1039 14.21 -1.40 3.78
CA THR A 1039 15.54 -1.55 3.15
C THR A 1039 15.70 -0.61 1.95
N LYS A 1040 14.60 -0.28 1.26
CA LYS A 1040 14.60 0.68 0.14
C LYS A 1040 15.08 2.07 0.54
N ASN A 1041 14.87 2.48 1.79
CA ASN A 1041 15.24 3.79 2.32
C ASN A 1041 16.73 3.89 2.67
N ASP A 1042 17.43 2.76 2.72
CA ASP A 1042 18.87 2.71 3.02
C ASP A 1042 19.73 3.06 1.79
N PHE A 1043 19.13 3.12 0.58
CA PHE A 1043 19.83 3.30 -0.68
C PHE A 1043 19.23 4.42 -1.55
N LEU A 1044 20.11 5.25 -2.12
CA LEU A 1044 19.78 6.13 -3.24
C LEU A 1044 19.69 5.30 -4.53
N GLU A 1045 18.85 5.71 -5.48
CA GLU A 1045 18.84 5.08 -6.81
C GLU A 1045 20.21 5.27 -7.51
N PRO A 1046 20.76 4.27 -8.24
CA PRO A 1046 20.14 2.98 -8.47
C PRO A 1046 20.31 2.11 -7.22
N ARG A 1047 19.25 1.43 -6.80
CA ARG A 1047 19.29 0.59 -5.60
C ARG A 1047 19.87 -0.79 -5.94
N PRO A 1048 20.53 -1.49 -5.01
CA PRO A 1048 20.73 -2.93 -5.16
C PRO A 1048 19.39 -3.65 -5.32
N LEU A 1049 19.34 -4.71 -6.11
CA LEU A 1049 18.09 -5.35 -6.48
C LEU A 1049 17.33 -5.95 -5.28
N TYR A 1050 18.04 -6.51 -4.30
CA TYR A 1050 17.46 -6.98 -3.05
C TYR A 1050 16.78 -5.87 -2.21
N ALA A 1051 17.10 -4.60 -2.47
CA ALA A 1051 16.57 -3.42 -1.78
C ALA A 1051 15.55 -2.63 -2.63
N TYR A 1052 15.31 -3.02 -3.88
CA TYR A 1052 14.43 -2.28 -4.79
C TYR A 1052 12.94 -2.55 -4.52
N GLU A 1053 12.59 -3.84 -4.52
CA GLU A 1053 11.27 -4.41 -4.23
C GLU A 1053 11.47 -5.91 -3.94
N THR A 1054 10.43 -6.61 -3.48
CA THR A 1054 10.50 -8.08 -3.41
C THR A 1054 10.60 -8.64 -4.84
N THR A 1055 11.59 -9.47 -5.15
CA THR A 1055 11.82 -9.98 -6.53
C THR A 1055 12.27 -11.43 -6.52
N ALA A 1056 12.17 -12.11 -7.67
CA ALA A 1056 12.57 -13.50 -7.87
C ALA A 1056 14.04 -13.67 -8.30
N TYR A 1057 14.94 -12.77 -7.89
CA TYR A 1057 16.25 -12.67 -8.55
C TYR A 1057 17.23 -13.77 -8.15
N VAL A 1058 17.18 -14.27 -6.91
CA VAL A 1058 18.04 -15.39 -6.52
C VAL A 1058 17.64 -16.63 -7.30
N SER A 1059 16.34 -16.94 -7.40
CA SER A 1059 15.86 -18.05 -8.24
C SER A 1059 16.13 -17.86 -9.75
N ALA A 1060 16.06 -16.63 -10.26
CA ALA A 1060 16.36 -16.33 -11.66
C ALA A 1060 17.85 -16.54 -12.03
N TYR A 1061 18.78 -16.12 -11.17
CA TYR A 1061 20.21 -16.13 -11.47
C TYR A 1061 20.95 -17.35 -10.93
N SER A 1062 20.53 -17.90 -9.80
CA SER A 1062 21.11 -19.16 -9.29
C SER A 1062 20.52 -20.39 -9.98
N LYS A 1063 19.33 -20.29 -10.59
CA LYS A 1063 18.57 -21.44 -11.14
C LYS A 1063 18.12 -22.46 -10.08
N HIS A 1064 18.21 -22.10 -8.80
CA HIS A 1064 17.66 -22.87 -7.69
C HIS A 1064 16.29 -22.34 -7.28
N PRO A 1065 15.34 -23.21 -6.86
CA PRO A 1065 14.11 -22.73 -6.24
C PRO A 1065 14.42 -22.11 -4.87
N THR A 1066 13.73 -21.03 -4.52
CA THR A 1066 13.85 -20.40 -3.21
C THR A 1066 12.74 -20.83 -2.26
N PHE A 1067 13.02 -20.78 -0.96
CA PHE A 1067 12.05 -21.10 0.08
C PHE A 1067 10.88 -20.10 0.07
N LEU A 1068 11.22 -18.82 -0.05
CA LEU A 1068 10.33 -17.70 -0.25
C LEU A 1068 11.08 -16.55 -0.95
N GLU A 1069 10.58 -16.10 -2.09
CA GLU A 1069 10.91 -14.84 -2.76
C GLU A 1069 9.63 -14.27 -3.41
N ASP A 1070 9.69 -13.02 -3.86
CA ASP A 1070 8.63 -12.40 -4.68
C ASP A 1070 7.23 -12.51 -4.05
N GLU A 1071 7.07 -11.86 -2.88
CA GLU A 1071 5.82 -11.82 -2.12
C GLU A 1071 4.66 -11.20 -2.92
N ILE A 1072 4.95 -10.25 -3.83
CA ILE A 1072 3.95 -9.64 -4.71
C ILE A 1072 3.37 -10.69 -5.67
N GLN A 1073 4.21 -11.54 -6.29
CA GLN A 1073 3.68 -12.62 -7.11
C GLN A 1073 2.90 -13.66 -6.28
N GLN A 1074 3.32 -13.94 -5.04
CA GLN A 1074 2.58 -14.86 -4.17
C GLN A 1074 1.18 -14.32 -3.81
N GLU A 1075 1.06 -13.01 -3.61
CA GLU A 1075 -0.23 -12.33 -3.41
C GLU A 1075 -1.12 -12.41 -4.66
N ILE A 1076 -0.54 -12.17 -5.86
CA ILE A 1076 -1.25 -12.29 -7.14
C ILE A 1076 -1.74 -13.72 -7.39
N LEU A 1077 -0.96 -14.73 -7.01
CA LEU A 1077 -1.29 -16.15 -7.15
C LEU A 1077 -2.26 -16.65 -6.06
N GLY A 1078 -2.49 -15.88 -5.00
CA GLY A 1078 -3.33 -16.28 -3.86
C GLY A 1078 -2.74 -17.44 -3.05
N THR A 1079 -1.41 -17.55 -3.01
CA THR A 1079 -0.70 -18.59 -2.24
C THR A 1079 -0.46 -18.12 -0.81
N ASP A 1080 -0.64 -18.99 0.18
CA ASP A 1080 -0.32 -18.69 1.58
C ASP A 1080 1.20 -18.75 1.82
N TYR A 1081 1.86 -17.61 1.63
CA TYR A 1081 3.30 -17.45 1.81
C TYR A 1081 3.68 -16.91 3.20
N MET A 1082 2.71 -16.37 3.95
CA MET A 1082 2.95 -15.65 5.20
C MET A 1082 3.53 -16.54 6.29
N LYS A 1083 3.15 -17.82 6.32
CA LYS A 1083 3.75 -18.80 7.24
C LYS A 1083 5.27 -18.94 7.02
N ARG A 1084 5.70 -19.05 5.76
CA ARG A 1084 7.13 -19.21 5.42
C ARG A 1084 7.94 -17.98 5.70
N ARG A 1085 7.35 -16.80 5.49
CA ARG A 1085 7.98 -15.52 5.81
C ARG A 1085 8.35 -15.46 7.29
N VAL A 1086 7.39 -15.81 8.16
CA VAL A 1086 7.60 -15.86 9.61
C VAL A 1086 8.69 -16.88 9.96
N GLU A 1087 8.61 -18.12 9.44
CA GLU A 1087 9.62 -19.17 9.68
C GLU A 1087 11.04 -18.75 9.25
N ALA A 1088 11.18 -18.09 8.09
CA ALA A 1088 12.46 -17.59 7.60
C ALA A 1088 13.03 -16.49 8.50
N ASN A 1089 12.22 -15.49 8.85
CA ASN A 1089 12.64 -14.38 9.70
C ASN A 1089 13.08 -14.85 11.09
N GLU A 1090 12.34 -15.77 11.71
CA GLU A 1090 12.67 -16.32 13.03
C GLU A 1090 13.98 -17.13 13.01
N PHE A 1091 14.15 -17.98 11.99
CA PHE A 1091 15.38 -18.76 11.83
C PHE A 1091 16.60 -17.83 11.71
N LEU A 1092 16.51 -16.79 10.86
CA LEU A 1092 17.58 -15.84 10.62
C LEU A 1092 17.90 -14.98 11.85
N GLN A 1093 16.88 -14.48 12.56
CA GLN A 1093 17.05 -13.70 13.78
C GLN A 1093 17.67 -14.51 14.93
N SER A 1094 17.39 -15.83 14.98
CA SER A 1094 18.00 -16.73 15.95
C SER A 1094 19.45 -17.14 15.61
N LYS A 1095 20.06 -16.58 14.56
CA LYS A 1095 21.38 -16.98 14.03
C LYS A 1095 21.47 -18.47 13.69
N GLY A 1096 20.34 -19.09 13.33
CA GLY A 1096 20.25 -20.52 13.06
C GLY A 1096 20.22 -21.43 14.30
N LEU A 1097 20.22 -20.88 15.52
CA LEU A 1097 20.16 -21.66 16.77
C LEU A 1097 18.82 -22.34 17.01
N ARG A 1098 17.74 -21.81 16.41
CA ARG A 1098 16.39 -22.38 16.48
C ARG A 1098 15.87 -22.62 15.06
N GLY A 1099 15.75 -23.88 14.65
CA GLY A 1099 15.11 -24.25 13.37
C GLY A 1099 15.83 -25.28 12.50
N ALA A 1100 16.68 -26.16 13.04
CA ALA A 1100 17.22 -27.29 12.28
C ALA A 1100 16.11 -28.21 11.70
N ASP A 1101 14.97 -28.29 12.38
CA ASP A 1101 13.79 -29.02 11.88
C ASP A 1101 13.10 -28.28 10.73
N MET A 1102 13.11 -26.94 10.73
CA MET A 1102 12.60 -26.11 9.62
C MET A 1102 13.43 -26.33 8.35
N LEU A 1103 14.77 -26.35 8.47
CA LEU A 1103 15.66 -26.61 7.34
C LEU A 1103 15.37 -27.98 6.71
N ARG A 1104 15.23 -29.03 7.54
CA ARG A 1104 14.94 -30.40 7.08
C ARG A 1104 13.52 -30.54 6.52
N ALA A 1105 12.51 -30.01 7.20
CA ALA A 1105 11.11 -30.09 6.78
C ALA A 1105 10.87 -29.41 5.42
N ASN A 1106 11.60 -28.33 5.13
CA ASN A 1106 11.49 -27.57 3.89
C ASN A 1106 12.59 -27.90 2.85
N SER A 1107 13.40 -28.93 3.10
CA SER A 1107 14.48 -29.38 2.21
C SER A 1107 15.46 -28.25 1.81
N ILE A 1108 15.76 -27.34 2.75
CA ILE A 1108 16.71 -26.26 2.55
C ILE A 1108 18.11 -26.85 2.42
N ARG A 1109 18.78 -26.55 1.31
CA ARG A 1109 20.15 -26.99 1.03
C ARG A 1109 21.16 -25.85 1.11
N TYR A 1110 20.74 -24.62 0.82
CA TYR A 1110 21.59 -23.44 0.84
C TYR A 1110 20.93 -22.31 1.62
N ILE A 1111 21.73 -21.51 2.32
CA ILE A 1111 21.29 -20.26 2.96
C ILE A 1111 22.10 -19.14 2.30
N TYR A 1112 21.41 -18.22 1.65
CA TYR A 1112 21.98 -17.09 0.91
C TYR A 1112 21.72 -15.80 1.69
N LEU A 1113 22.79 -15.14 2.17
CA LEU A 1113 22.69 -13.94 3.00
C LEU A 1113 23.49 -12.78 2.41
N GLN A 1114 22.83 -11.63 2.27
CA GLN A 1114 23.50 -10.37 1.98
C GLN A 1114 24.09 -9.80 3.27
N LYS A 1115 25.37 -9.46 3.24
CA LYS A 1115 26.11 -8.88 4.38
C LYS A 1115 25.51 -7.57 4.86
N HIS A 1116 24.79 -6.85 4.00
CA HIS A 1116 24.07 -5.63 4.36
C HIS A 1116 23.11 -5.81 5.55
N TYR A 1117 22.46 -6.97 5.68
CA TYR A 1117 21.53 -7.23 6.79
C TYR A 1117 22.26 -7.47 8.13
N ASN A 1118 23.60 -7.51 8.16
CA ASN A 1118 24.40 -7.86 9.34
C ASN A 1118 23.96 -9.16 10.03
N LEU A 1119 23.44 -10.11 9.25
CA LEU A 1119 23.04 -11.44 9.69
C LEU A 1119 24.21 -12.41 9.53
N SER A 1120 24.35 -13.33 10.48
CA SER A 1120 25.34 -14.40 10.47
C SER A 1120 24.71 -15.67 11.02
N ILE A 1121 25.06 -16.83 10.46
CA ILE A 1121 24.66 -18.13 10.98
C ILE A 1121 25.85 -18.75 11.70
N GLU A 1122 25.61 -19.31 12.89
CA GLU A 1122 26.65 -20.04 13.60
C GLU A 1122 26.93 -21.38 12.89
N GLU A 1123 28.19 -21.61 12.50
CA GLU A 1123 28.59 -22.86 11.86
C GLU A 1123 28.41 -24.05 12.82
N SER A 1124 27.92 -25.16 12.28
CA SER A 1124 27.68 -26.40 13.03
C SER A 1124 27.96 -27.62 12.14
N SER A 1125 27.81 -28.84 12.67
CA SER A 1125 27.89 -30.05 11.84
C SER A 1125 26.88 -30.08 10.69
N SER A 1126 25.77 -29.34 10.83
CA SER A 1126 24.67 -29.32 9.86
C SER A 1126 24.69 -28.12 8.92
N VAL A 1127 25.44 -27.05 9.23
CA VAL A 1127 25.51 -25.82 8.42
C VAL A 1127 26.94 -25.34 8.32
N LYS A 1128 27.46 -25.18 7.09
CA LYS A 1128 28.85 -24.81 6.82
C LYS A 1128 28.94 -23.69 5.77
N ASN A 1129 29.78 -22.69 5.98
CA ASN A 1129 30.07 -21.67 4.97
C ASN A 1129 30.81 -22.29 3.78
N ILE A 1130 30.32 -22.05 2.56
CA ILE A 1130 30.91 -22.56 1.31
C ILE A 1130 31.33 -21.45 0.34
N PHE A 1131 30.92 -20.20 0.57
CA PHE A 1131 31.30 -19.05 -0.24
C PHE A 1131 31.11 -17.74 0.54
N GLU A 1132 32.06 -16.83 0.41
CA GLU A 1132 32.00 -15.50 1.03
C GLU A 1132 32.79 -14.48 0.20
N ASN A 1133 32.19 -13.31 -0.05
CA ASN A 1133 32.85 -12.17 -0.68
C ASN A 1133 32.49 -10.84 0.00
N GLY A 1134 32.69 -9.70 -0.67
CA GLY A 1134 32.42 -8.37 -0.10
C GLY A 1134 30.94 -8.12 0.27
N GLU A 1135 30.00 -8.79 -0.41
CA GLU A 1135 28.56 -8.49 -0.30
C GLU A 1135 27.70 -9.67 0.16
N VAL A 1136 28.11 -10.92 -0.09
CA VAL A 1136 27.29 -12.12 0.12
C VAL A 1136 28.06 -13.21 0.88
N VAL A 1137 27.32 -13.98 1.68
CA VAL A 1137 27.76 -15.24 2.30
C VAL A 1137 26.76 -16.34 1.96
N ILE A 1138 27.26 -17.53 1.60
CA ILE A 1138 26.44 -18.71 1.29
C ILE A 1138 26.86 -19.86 2.20
N TYR A 1139 25.88 -20.45 2.88
CA TYR A 1139 26.05 -21.65 3.70
C TYR A 1139 25.39 -22.85 3.01
N GLN A 1140 26.02 -24.02 3.16
CA GLN A 1140 25.45 -25.31 2.81
C GLN A 1140 24.85 -25.98 4.05
N VAL A 1141 23.67 -26.56 3.89
CA VAL A 1141 22.99 -27.41 4.87
C VAL A 1141 23.20 -28.88 4.48
N ASN A 1142 23.63 -29.71 5.44
CA ASN A 1142 23.91 -31.14 5.25
C ASN A 1142 22.77 -32.05 5.67
#